data_AF-A0A7C3ZWG0-F1
#
_entry.id   AF-A0A7C3ZWG0-F1
#
_cell.length_a   1.000
_cell.length_b   1.000
_cell.length_c   1.000
_cell.angle_alpha   90.00
_cell.angle_beta   90.00
_cell.angle_gamma   90.00
#
_symmetry.space_group_name_H-M   'P 1'
#
loop_
_entity.id
_entity.type
_entity.pdbx_description
1 polymer ?
#
loop_
_entity_poly.entity_id
_entity_poly.type
_entity_poly.pdbx_seq_one_letter_code
_entity_poly.pdbx_strand_id
1 'polypeptide(L)'
;MSVDLFDARFYATANPDLAAAGINTAQQLWEHFRTAGLSEGRKFSPLVDLDFYRRSNSDLAGAGLTSNADLFEHLRRYGVKEGRPFSPVVDLDFYFSQNPDVALATGGDKELGWQHLQTNGIAEKRSFSQVIDLNYYLTANPDLQAVFGGDGSSLLNHLLLWGIPEGRTFLSADLGVVGFDRVNPPSPIRLSEFVGQSDREDFFPFGIASLSDVSVTVKGDAGNTVLGLIRDENNNGLPDELTAQSGLVADKEHITALETFGLAPGRYFVKVSREEADSSYELSLFAGAAEIPNPARDLAGNVNLGQVGTTAAIRDAITAASPRHLYQVQLVYPSEVRVSLAGASAVTDLRLFHDMNGNGLVDAGEEVATRPNPQEPVDSNGNGIIDFSETVDWFNGTIPDIPHPDAILAPQVFPGNYLIEVARVNQDTGYTLHMETLAPAAPAAGAGNRTPFAWGYLGEITNTDVNVTDFVGHANPYDFYAIELGRGKNLTIRLQGHNADADLVVVRDLNEDDGFTSDEIIAFPPSERSANQEVTRFFGEGIYYVGVLKVKDNTAYTLEVDFLNNDEPPDNAGNGLSGATDLGIPGSEPIIRRDWVSEDDQADFYRFQLNETSKISAFLYDMTGNAQLELIQDMNGNGLVEPEERIAASQNKGAQLEQLDRVLLPGNYFLAATHAVADTDYSIWLEAAPVAPSPEAGNALPVALDLGALNTPQTASGVVDPADPHDIYKFRLETPGDLSLFLDGMSGNADLRLIRDDNGNGQIEPEEILALSVEGGATAEEISLPGLPAGEYYVWVAQAVGNTHYDLSVIPGNFSRASGYGLVNAAAAVAQAVGQSEFPAVAPLAGKDWALNAIKAPAVWSQGYTGDGIVVAVVDDGTDYSHPDLDNNIWVNEDEIPGNGIDDDGNGFIDDVRGWDFWDEDNDPRNFEELAGHSTHVAGAIAGENNGVGVTGVAPGAKIMPVRTIGVFRGAEEPIIAGIRYAADNGADIINLSLGGSLPSEPEEEAIRYAVEKGAVVVMAAGNDGLTNFAGGKRFSNVKYPAGFASEFGISVGAVNSKGELGEFSNRAGTTPIDYVAAPGVDIYSALPIDTYSFWEGTSMATGLVSGVAALILSANPNLTPAQVEDLITGNANPFAVTDTGAYDLFAS
;
A
#
# COMPACT_ATOMS: atom_id res chain seq x y z
N MET A 1 9.76 -32.17 -42.04
CA MET A 1 8.41 -32.73 -41.72
C MET A 1 7.82 -31.77 -40.71
N SER A 2 6.50 -31.58 -40.58
CA SER A 2 6.00 -30.66 -39.54
C SER A 2 6.42 -31.16 -38.15
N VAL A 3 7.08 -30.31 -37.38
CA VAL A 3 7.68 -30.65 -36.09
C VAL A 3 6.61 -30.77 -35.00
N ASP A 4 6.68 -31.74 -34.09
CA ASP A 4 5.70 -31.80 -33.00
C ASP A 4 6.06 -30.79 -31.89
N LEU A 5 5.12 -29.92 -31.56
CA LEU A 5 5.30 -28.85 -30.58
C LEU A 5 4.36 -29.00 -29.37
N PHE A 6 3.38 -29.90 -29.45
CA PHE A 6 2.33 -30.05 -28.44
C PHE A 6 2.65 -31.18 -27.48
N ASP A 7 2.64 -30.88 -26.19
CA ASP A 7 2.80 -31.89 -25.15
C ASP A 7 1.45 -32.13 -24.46
N ALA A 8 0.80 -33.24 -24.80
CA ALA A 8 -0.50 -33.59 -24.24
C ALA A 8 -0.48 -33.78 -22.71
N ARG A 9 0.65 -34.24 -22.14
CA ARG A 9 0.76 -34.48 -20.70
C ARG A 9 0.95 -33.17 -19.95
N PHE A 10 1.80 -32.28 -20.47
CA PHE A 10 1.94 -30.94 -19.92
C PHE A 10 0.64 -30.14 -20.06
N TYR A 11 -0.01 -30.19 -21.24
CA TYR A 11 -1.27 -29.48 -21.47
C TYR A 11 -2.36 -29.92 -20.48
N ALA A 12 -2.48 -31.22 -20.19
CA ALA A 12 -3.42 -31.71 -19.18
C ALA A 12 -3.06 -31.27 -17.75
N THR A 13 -1.76 -31.17 -17.43
CA THR A 13 -1.29 -30.80 -16.09
C THR A 13 -1.42 -29.30 -15.84
N ALA A 14 -1.10 -28.48 -16.83
CA ALA A 14 -1.21 -27.02 -16.77
C ALA A 14 -2.66 -26.53 -16.88
N ASN A 15 -3.59 -27.37 -17.32
CA ASN A 15 -5.01 -27.03 -17.51
C ASN A 15 -5.89 -28.10 -16.82
N PRO A 16 -5.94 -28.13 -15.47
CA PRO A 16 -6.61 -29.18 -14.72
C PRO A 16 -8.14 -29.20 -14.91
N ASP A 17 -8.73 -28.08 -15.35
CA ASP A 17 -10.15 -27.94 -15.67
C ASP A 17 -10.60 -28.87 -16.81
N LEU A 18 -9.71 -29.19 -17.76
CA LEU A 18 -10.01 -30.10 -18.87
C LEU A 18 -10.30 -31.53 -18.39
N ALA A 19 -9.63 -31.95 -17.31
CA ALA A 19 -9.88 -33.25 -16.71
C ALA A 19 -11.28 -33.34 -16.09
N ALA A 20 -11.72 -32.26 -15.44
CA ALA A 20 -13.07 -32.12 -14.89
C ALA A 20 -14.15 -32.11 -15.99
N ALA A 21 -13.82 -31.60 -17.18
CA ALA A 21 -14.68 -31.64 -18.37
C ALA A 21 -14.70 -32.99 -19.12
N GLY A 22 -14.00 -34.01 -18.61
CA GLY A 22 -13.93 -35.34 -19.23
C GLY A 22 -12.98 -35.43 -20.44
N ILE A 23 -12.14 -34.41 -20.67
CA ILE A 23 -11.15 -34.35 -21.75
C ILE A 23 -9.83 -34.92 -21.21
N ASN A 24 -9.65 -36.24 -21.34
CA ASN A 24 -8.60 -36.97 -20.61
C ASN A 24 -7.66 -37.79 -21.50
N THR A 25 -7.96 -37.92 -22.80
CA THR A 25 -7.11 -38.65 -23.75
C THR A 25 -6.30 -37.68 -24.60
N ALA A 26 -5.09 -38.07 -25.00
CA ALA A 26 -4.22 -37.25 -25.84
C ALA A 26 -4.92 -36.75 -27.12
N GLN A 27 -5.82 -37.56 -27.71
CA GLN A 27 -6.58 -37.18 -28.90
C GLN A 27 -7.64 -36.12 -28.60
N GLN A 28 -8.32 -36.21 -27.45
CA GLN A 28 -9.29 -35.18 -27.03
C GLN A 28 -8.58 -33.88 -26.63
N LEU A 29 -7.44 -33.98 -25.96
CA LEU A 29 -6.61 -32.84 -25.57
C LEU A 29 -6.05 -32.10 -26.79
N TRP A 30 -5.55 -32.82 -27.79
CA TRP A 30 -5.12 -32.24 -29.06
C TRP A 30 -6.28 -31.54 -29.80
N GLU A 31 -7.46 -32.16 -29.82
CA GLU A 31 -8.62 -31.56 -30.49
C GLU A 31 -9.10 -30.30 -29.75
N HIS A 32 -9.12 -30.32 -28.41
CA HIS A 32 -9.41 -29.13 -27.60
C HIS A 32 -8.39 -28.02 -27.84
N PHE A 33 -7.10 -28.35 -27.79
CA PHE A 33 -6.01 -27.41 -28.03
C PHE A 33 -6.15 -26.70 -29.38
N ARG A 34 -6.42 -27.47 -30.44
CA ARG A 34 -6.55 -26.94 -31.80
C ARG A 34 -7.82 -26.10 -32.01
N THR A 35 -8.89 -26.40 -31.28
CA THR A 35 -10.20 -25.76 -31.50
C THR A 35 -10.50 -24.59 -30.57
N ALA A 36 -9.92 -24.59 -29.36
CA ALA A 36 -10.16 -23.58 -28.33
C ALA A 36 -8.86 -23.15 -27.63
N GLY A 37 -7.99 -24.09 -27.29
CA GLY A 37 -6.78 -23.81 -26.49
C GLY A 37 -5.83 -22.78 -27.09
N LEU A 38 -5.61 -22.80 -28.41
CA LEU A 38 -4.78 -21.81 -29.10
C LEU A 38 -5.38 -20.41 -29.03
N SER A 39 -6.69 -20.26 -29.23
CA SER A 39 -7.36 -18.96 -29.15
C SER A 39 -7.45 -18.42 -27.72
N GLU A 40 -7.54 -19.32 -26.74
CA GLU A 40 -7.56 -18.99 -25.32
C GLU A 40 -6.15 -18.71 -24.75
N GLY A 41 -5.08 -18.93 -25.53
CA GLY A 41 -3.70 -18.70 -25.08
C GLY A 41 -3.20 -19.70 -24.04
N ARG A 42 -3.84 -20.88 -23.93
CA ARG A 42 -3.50 -21.87 -22.90
C ARG A 42 -2.09 -22.44 -23.09
N LYS A 43 -1.33 -22.56 -22.00
CA LYS A 43 0.01 -23.18 -21.98
C LYS A 43 -0.07 -24.64 -22.41
N PHE A 44 0.62 -25.00 -23.49
CA PHE A 44 0.49 -26.31 -24.15
C PHE A 44 1.80 -27.09 -24.32
N SER A 45 2.91 -26.45 -23.99
CA SER A 45 4.24 -27.03 -24.04
C SER A 45 5.11 -26.35 -22.99
N PRO A 46 5.99 -27.08 -22.29
CA PRO A 46 6.95 -26.48 -21.36
C PRO A 46 8.07 -25.72 -22.08
N LEU A 47 8.23 -25.95 -23.39
CA LEU A 47 9.38 -25.47 -24.16
C LEU A 47 9.02 -24.45 -25.25
N VAL A 48 7.73 -24.28 -25.54
CA VAL A 48 7.27 -23.42 -26.64
C VAL A 48 6.40 -22.31 -26.07
N ASP A 49 6.77 -21.07 -26.36
CA ASP A 49 6.02 -19.88 -25.99
C ASP A 49 5.70 -19.10 -27.27
N LEU A 50 4.42 -19.04 -27.63
CA LEU A 50 3.96 -18.36 -28.84
C LEU A 50 4.00 -16.84 -28.71
N ASP A 51 3.93 -16.30 -27.49
CA ASP A 51 4.07 -14.88 -27.25
C ASP A 51 5.52 -14.45 -27.38
N PHE A 52 6.45 -15.25 -26.86
CA PHE A 52 7.87 -15.09 -27.15
C PHE A 52 8.17 -15.25 -28.64
N TYR A 53 7.64 -16.30 -29.30
CA TYR A 53 7.85 -16.50 -30.73
C TYR A 53 7.35 -15.31 -31.57
N ARG A 54 6.21 -14.72 -31.20
CA ARG A 54 5.67 -13.50 -31.84
C ARG A 54 6.59 -12.30 -31.62
N ARG A 55 7.04 -12.07 -30.38
CA ARG A 55 7.88 -10.92 -30.01
C ARG A 55 9.27 -11.00 -30.65
N SER A 56 9.88 -12.19 -30.64
CA SER A 56 11.24 -12.42 -31.13
C SER A 56 11.32 -12.58 -32.67
N ASN A 57 10.17 -12.59 -33.36
CA ASN A 57 10.09 -12.70 -34.82
C ASN A 57 9.03 -11.72 -35.36
N SER A 58 9.31 -10.43 -35.21
CA SER A 58 8.39 -9.34 -35.58
C SER A 58 7.99 -9.34 -37.06
N ASP A 59 8.78 -9.95 -37.94
CA ASP A 59 8.49 -10.13 -39.36
C ASP A 59 7.26 -11.02 -39.64
N LEU A 60 6.89 -11.90 -38.71
CA LEU A 60 5.70 -12.77 -38.85
C LEU A 60 4.39 -11.99 -38.85
N ALA A 61 4.31 -10.91 -38.05
CA ALA A 61 3.15 -10.02 -38.05
C ALA A 61 3.00 -9.31 -39.41
N GLY A 62 4.13 -8.89 -40.01
CA GLY A 62 4.17 -8.33 -41.37
C GLY A 62 3.76 -9.33 -42.46
N ALA A 63 3.96 -10.63 -42.22
CA ALA A 63 3.49 -11.72 -43.08
C ALA A 63 2.01 -12.09 -42.88
N GLY A 64 1.29 -11.37 -41.99
CA GLY A 64 -0.13 -11.58 -41.70
C GLY A 64 -0.42 -12.69 -40.69
N LEU A 65 0.61 -13.24 -40.03
CA LEU A 65 0.48 -14.28 -39.01
C LEU A 65 0.25 -13.63 -37.65
N THR A 66 -1.01 -13.32 -37.35
CA THR A 66 -1.38 -12.51 -36.18
C THR A 66 -2.01 -13.32 -35.05
N SER A 67 -2.63 -14.47 -35.36
CA SER A 67 -3.26 -15.33 -34.35
C SER A 67 -2.29 -16.38 -33.79
N ASN A 68 -2.55 -16.87 -32.57
CA ASN A 68 -1.81 -18.00 -32.00
C ASN A 68 -1.86 -19.25 -32.89
N ALA A 69 -2.96 -19.48 -33.62
CA ALA A 69 -3.08 -20.59 -34.54
C ALA A 69 -2.14 -20.43 -35.76
N ASP A 70 -2.04 -19.22 -36.30
CA ASP A 70 -1.14 -18.92 -37.43
C ASP A 70 0.33 -19.06 -37.02
N LEU A 71 0.68 -18.56 -35.84
CA LEU A 71 2.04 -18.64 -35.29
C LEU A 71 2.44 -20.06 -34.95
N PHE A 72 1.54 -20.85 -34.35
CA PHE A 72 1.78 -22.26 -34.07
C PHE A 72 2.03 -23.05 -35.36
N GLU A 73 1.20 -22.86 -36.39
CA GLU A 73 1.40 -23.54 -37.67
C GLU A 73 2.66 -23.07 -38.41
N HIS A 74 3.02 -21.79 -38.30
CA HIS A 74 4.27 -21.28 -38.87
C HIS A 74 5.50 -21.86 -38.16
N LEU A 75 5.54 -21.81 -36.82
CA LEU A 75 6.64 -22.34 -36.02
C LEU A 75 6.91 -23.81 -36.35
N ARG A 76 5.83 -24.60 -36.39
CA ARG A 76 5.87 -26.03 -36.64
C ARG A 76 6.34 -26.40 -38.05
N ARG A 77 6.07 -25.57 -39.05
CA ARG A 77 6.40 -25.85 -40.46
C ARG A 77 7.71 -25.23 -40.92
N TYR A 78 8.10 -24.10 -40.34
CA TYR A 78 9.19 -23.27 -40.82
C TYR A 78 10.08 -22.76 -39.68
N GLY A 79 9.49 -22.27 -38.59
CA GLY A 79 10.23 -21.57 -37.54
C GLY A 79 11.38 -22.36 -36.92
N VAL A 80 11.13 -23.61 -36.51
CA VAL A 80 12.18 -24.46 -35.91
C VAL A 80 13.30 -24.74 -36.92
N LYS A 81 12.94 -25.00 -38.18
CA LYS A 81 13.89 -25.29 -39.25
C LYS A 81 14.77 -24.09 -39.58
N GLU A 82 14.16 -22.91 -39.60
CA GLU A 82 14.84 -21.63 -39.81
C GLU A 82 15.70 -21.25 -38.60
N GLY A 83 15.53 -21.93 -37.47
CA GLY A 83 16.26 -21.67 -36.24
C GLY A 83 15.83 -20.38 -35.57
N ARG A 84 14.59 -19.98 -35.79
CA ARG A 84 14.01 -18.79 -35.18
C ARG A 84 13.88 -18.98 -33.67
N PRO A 85 14.15 -17.96 -32.85
CA PRO A 85 13.96 -18.04 -31.41
C PRO A 85 12.46 -18.17 -31.09
N PHE A 86 12.07 -19.23 -30.40
CA PHE A 86 10.66 -19.55 -30.08
C PHE A 86 10.42 -19.90 -28.60
N SER A 87 11.47 -19.80 -27.78
CA SER A 87 11.46 -20.12 -26.37
C SER A 87 12.45 -19.21 -25.64
N PRO A 88 12.11 -18.66 -24.48
CA PRO A 88 13.07 -17.93 -23.65
C PRO A 88 14.10 -18.85 -22.99
N VAL A 89 13.86 -20.16 -22.98
CA VAL A 89 14.71 -21.14 -22.28
C VAL A 89 15.39 -22.15 -23.20
N VAL A 90 14.90 -22.34 -24.43
CA VAL A 90 15.52 -23.27 -25.40
C VAL A 90 16.29 -22.48 -26.46
N ASP A 91 17.59 -22.77 -26.54
CA ASP A 91 18.44 -22.36 -27.64
C ASP A 91 19.02 -23.62 -28.30
N LEU A 92 18.59 -23.90 -29.53
CA LEU A 92 19.02 -25.08 -30.28
C LEU A 92 20.49 -24.96 -30.76
N ASP A 93 20.98 -23.75 -30.98
CA ASP A 93 22.38 -23.53 -31.34
C ASP A 93 23.28 -23.75 -30.11
N PHE A 94 22.85 -23.26 -28.95
CA PHE A 94 23.49 -23.60 -27.67
C PHE A 94 23.44 -25.10 -27.41
N TYR A 95 22.28 -25.75 -27.59
CA TYR A 95 22.11 -27.18 -27.40
C TYR A 95 23.09 -27.99 -28.27
N PHE A 96 23.27 -27.62 -29.53
CA PHE A 96 24.27 -28.23 -30.40
C PHE A 96 25.70 -27.93 -29.97
N SER A 97 25.98 -26.71 -29.49
CA SER A 97 27.32 -26.31 -29.02
C SER A 97 27.77 -27.12 -27.79
N GLN A 98 26.84 -27.37 -26.86
CA GLN A 98 27.10 -28.12 -25.64
C GLN A 98 27.01 -29.64 -25.83
N ASN A 99 26.36 -30.09 -26.92
CA ASN A 99 26.22 -31.51 -27.26
C ASN A 99 26.73 -31.80 -28.68
N PRO A 100 28.08 -31.79 -28.89
CA PRO A 100 28.67 -32.00 -30.20
C PRO A 100 28.33 -33.35 -30.85
N ASP A 101 28.00 -34.36 -30.05
CA ASP A 101 27.55 -35.68 -30.52
C ASP A 101 26.17 -35.60 -31.19
N VAL A 102 25.26 -34.80 -30.63
CA VAL A 102 23.92 -34.55 -31.20
C VAL A 102 24.04 -33.69 -32.46
N ALA A 103 24.89 -32.66 -32.44
CA ALA A 103 25.17 -31.84 -33.61
C ALA A 103 25.73 -32.68 -34.77
N LEU A 104 26.65 -33.61 -34.48
CA LEU A 104 27.20 -34.53 -35.48
C LEU A 104 26.16 -35.55 -35.98
N ALA A 105 25.34 -36.11 -35.09
CA ALA A 105 24.34 -37.13 -35.42
C ALA A 105 23.19 -36.57 -36.26
N THR A 106 22.82 -35.31 -36.04
CA THR A 106 21.74 -34.61 -36.77
C THR A 106 22.26 -33.82 -37.97
N GLY A 107 23.58 -33.65 -38.11
CA GLY A 107 24.18 -32.80 -39.13
C GLY A 107 23.91 -31.31 -38.93
N GLY A 108 23.59 -30.89 -37.69
CA GLY A 108 23.18 -29.53 -37.36
C GLY A 108 21.75 -29.18 -37.82
N ASP A 109 20.95 -30.16 -38.23
CA ASP A 109 19.55 -29.92 -38.62
C ASP A 109 18.70 -29.63 -37.38
N LYS A 110 18.20 -28.40 -37.29
CA LYS A 110 17.44 -27.90 -36.13
C LYS A 110 16.10 -28.61 -35.91
N GLU A 111 15.44 -29.15 -36.95
CA GLU A 111 14.23 -29.97 -36.78
C GLU A 111 14.58 -31.29 -36.07
N LEU A 112 15.69 -31.93 -36.48
CA LEU A 112 16.18 -33.16 -35.86
C LEU A 112 16.79 -32.92 -34.47
N GLY A 113 17.42 -31.75 -34.26
CA GLY A 113 17.92 -31.31 -32.96
C GLY A 113 16.82 -31.09 -31.94
N TRP A 114 15.75 -30.40 -32.34
CA TRP A 114 14.54 -30.26 -31.53
C TRP A 114 13.90 -31.60 -31.22
N GLN A 115 13.75 -32.47 -32.23
CA GLN A 115 13.21 -33.81 -32.02
C GLN A 115 14.06 -34.59 -31.00
N HIS A 116 15.38 -34.54 -31.12
CA HIS A 116 16.28 -35.18 -30.16
C HIS A 116 16.16 -34.58 -28.75
N LEU A 117 16.05 -33.26 -28.62
CA LEU A 117 15.89 -32.58 -27.34
C LEU A 117 14.63 -33.07 -26.61
N GLN A 118 13.51 -33.14 -27.32
CA GLN A 118 12.24 -33.61 -26.77
C GLN A 118 12.27 -35.11 -26.41
N THR A 119 12.84 -35.96 -27.26
CA THR A 119 12.76 -37.41 -27.05
C THR A 119 13.82 -37.96 -26.10
N ASN A 120 15.01 -37.34 -26.06
CA ASN A 120 16.15 -37.84 -25.27
C ASN A 120 16.85 -36.74 -24.47
N GLY A 121 17.04 -35.54 -25.03
CA GLY A 121 17.88 -34.50 -24.43
C GLY A 121 17.47 -34.09 -23.01
N ILE A 122 16.19 -33.84 -22.80
CA ILE A 122 15.66 -33.43 -21.49
C ILE A 122 15.69 -34.60 -20.51
N ALA A 123 15.27 -35.80 -20.94
CA ALA A 123 15.32 -37.00 -20.11
C ALA A 123 16.77 -37.35 -19.68
N GLU A 124 17.74 -37.11 -20.55
CA GLU A 124 19.17 -37.26 -20.28
C GLU A 124 19.78 -36.08 -19.50
N LYS A 125 19.00 -35.02 -19.22
CA LYS A 125 19.43 -33.78 -18.55
C LYS A 125 20.64 -33.13 -19.21
N ARG A 126 20.67 -33.14 -20.55
CA ARG A 126 21.71 -32.48 -21.34
C ARG A 126 21.54 -30.96 -21.28
N SER A 127 22.64 -30.21 -21.32
CA SER A 127 22.58 -28.74 -21.34
C SER A 127 21.96 -28.25 -22.64
N PHE A 128 20.75 -27.68 -22.56
CA PHE A 128 19.98 -27.14 -23.69
C PHE A 128 19.62 -25.66 -23.53
N SER A 129 19.94 -25.10 -22.37
CA SER A 129 19.64 -23.74 -21.97
C SER A 129 20.88 -23.12 -21.33
N GLN A 130 21.11 -21.84 -21.60
CA GLN A 130 22.12 -21.06 -20.89
C GLN A 130 21.65 -20.65 -19.49
N VAL A 131 20.34 -20.73 -19.25
CA VAL A 131 19.66 -20.23 -18.05
C VAL A 131 18.93 -21.33 -17.25
N ILE A 132 19.06 -22.59 -17.65
CA ILE A 132 18.56 -23.75 -16.87
C ILE A 132 19.60 -24.88 -16.88
N ASP A 133 19.98 -25.34 -15.68
CA ASP A 133 20.74 -26.58 -15.48
C ASP A 133 19.93 -27.57 -14.63
N LEU A 134 19.37 -28.59 -15.30
CA LEU A 134 18.57 -29.63 -14.63
C LEU A 134 19.38 -30.55 -13.72
N ASN A 135 20.69 -30.69 -13.92
CA ASN A 135 21.54 -31.45 -13.01
C ASN A 135 21.81 -30.66 -11.74
N TYR A 136 22.05 -29.35 -11.86
CA TYR A 136 22.16 -28.49 -10.71
C TYR A 136 20.82 -28.42 -9.95
N TYR A 137 19.71 -28.18 -10.65
CA TYR A 137 18.39 -28.10 -10.01
C TYR A 137 18.03 -29.35 -9.20
N LEU A 138 18.31 -30.54 -9.75
CA LEU A 138 18.15 -31.80 -9.03
C LEU A 138 19.09 -31.93 -7.82
N THR A 139 20.32 -31.42 -7.92
CA THR A 139 21.32 -31.52 -6.85
C THR A 139 21.06 -30.52 -5.72
N ALA A 140 20.60 -29.31 -6.07
CA ALA A 140 20.27 -28.25 -5.13
C ALA A 140 18.94 -28.48 -4.39
N ASN A 141 18.08 -29.36 -4.92
CA ASN A 141 16.77 -29.70 -4.34
C ASN A 141 16.65 -31.22 -4.10
N PRO A 142 17.25 -31.74 -3.00
CA PRO A 142 17.40 -33.18 -2.77
C PRO A 142 16.07 -33.93 -2.58
N ASP A 143 15.01 -33.25 -2.20
CA ASP A 143 13.64 -33.80 -2.09
C ASP A 143 13.11 -34.27 -3.45
N LEU A 144 13.43 -33.55 -4.53
CA LEU A 144 13.02 -33.89 -5.89
C LEU A 144 13.68 -35.18 -6.38
N GLN A 145 14.86 -35.54 -5.86
CA GLN A 145 15.53 -36.81 -6.15
C GLN A 145 14.71 -38.01 -5.65
N ALA A 146 14.02 -37.88 -4.52
CA ALA A 146 13.18 -38.95 -3.96
C ALA A 146 11.84 -39.10 -4.71
N VAL A 147 11.30 -38.01 -5.23
CA VAL A 147 9.99 -37.97 -5.91
C VAL A 147 10.10 -38.33 -7.40
N PHE A 148 11.10 -37.81 -8.11
CA PHE A 148 11.21 -37.95 -9.57
C PHE A 148 12.34 -38.90 -10.01
N GLY A 149 13.17 -39.41 -9.10
CA GLY A 149 14.17 -40.45 -9.39
C GLY A 149 15.24 -40.05 -10.42
N GLY A 150 15.37 -38.76 -10.72
CA GLY A 150 16.26 -38.22 -11.75
C GLY A 150 15.67 -38.10 -13.16
N ASP A 151 14.35 -38.28 -13.34
CA ASP A 151 13.67 -38.03 -14.60
C ASP A 151 13.69 -36.54 -14.97
N GLY A 152 14.54 -36.17 -15.94
CA GLY A 152 14.70 -34.80 -16.39
C GLY A 152 13.43 -34.15 -16.94
N SER A 153 12.49 -34.92 -17.47
CA SER A 153 11.23 -34.38 -18.00
C SER A 153 10.28 -33.96 -16.88
N SER A 154 10.15 -34.82 -15.86
CA SER A 154 9.39 -34.48 -14.65
C SER A 154 10.05 -33.35 -13.86
N LEU A 155 11.38 -33.27 -13.83
CA LEU A 155 12.13 -32.18 -13.20
C LEU A 155 11.93 -30.84 -13.89
N LEU A 156 11.97 -30.80 -15.23
CA LEU A 156 11.72 -29.58 -15.97
C LEU A 156 10.27 -29.10 -15.80
N ASN A 157 9.30 -30.02 -15.85
CA ASN A 157 7.90 -29.67 -15.60
C ASN A 157 7.67 -29.18 -14.17
N HIS A 158 8.32 -29.82 -13.18
CA HIS A 158 8.28 -29.35 -11.80
C HIS A 158 8.88 -27.95 -11.68
N LEU A 159 10.09 -27.72 -12.22
CA LEU A 159 10.76 -26.42 -12.23
C LEU A 159 9.85 -25.32 -12.77
N LEU A 160 9.25 -25.53 -13.93
CA LEU A 160 8.49 -24.49 -14.62
C LEU A 160 7.10 -24.25 -14.03
N LEU A 161 6.48 -25.25 -13.41
CA LEU A 161 5.13 -25.12 -12.85
C LEU A 161 5.11 -24.75 -11.37
N TRP A 162 6.11 -25.18 -10.61
CA TRP A 162 6.11 -25.08 -9.15
C TRP A 162 7.46 -24.60 -8.61
N GLY A 163 8.57 -25.07 -9.15
CA GLY A 163 9.90 -24.78 -8.61
C GLY A 163 10.32 -23.31 -8.68
N ILE A 164 10.08 -22.64 -9.81
CA ILE A 164 10.35 -21.20 -9.96
C ILE A 164 9.40 -20.39 -9.05
N PRO A 165 8.07 -20.63 -9.05
CA PRO A 165 7.16 -20.01 -8.07
C PRO A 165 7.52 -20.25 -6.60
N GLU A 166 8.07 -21.42 -6.27
CA GLU A 166 8.52 -21.79 -4.92
C GLU A 166 9.91 -21.21 -4.57
N GLY A 167 10.56 -20.46 -5.48
CA GLY A 167 11.87 -19.84 -5.24
C GLY A 167 13.04 -20.82 -5.16
N ARG A 168 12.90 -22.03 -5.71
CA ARG A 168 13.93 -23.08 -5.59
C ARG A 168 15.18 -22.78 -6.43
N THR A 169 16.38 -22.99 -5.91
CA THR A 169 17.65 -22.76 -6.64
C THR A 169 17.86 -23.71 -7.82
N PHE A 170 18.16 -23.19 -9.02
CA PHE A 170 18.25 -23.97 -10.28
C PHE A 170 19.45 -23.65 -11.22
N LEU A 171 20.44 -22.83 -10.81
CA LEU A 171 21.65 -22.50 -11.59
C LEU A 171 22.96 -22.49 -10.77
N SER A 172 24.10 -22.85 -11.40
CA SER A 172 25.44 -22.79 -10.78
C SER A 172 26.24 -21.55 -11.17
N ALA A 173 26.75 -20.80 -10.19
CA ALA A 173 27.37 -19.48 -10.30
C ALA A 173 28.78 -19.39 -10.96
N ASP A 174 29.08 -20.15 -12.02
CA ASP A 174 30.45 -20.16 -12.58
C ASP A 174 30.51 -20.25 -14.13
N LEU A 175 30.43 -19.11 -14.82
CA LEU A 175 30.86 -18.95 -16.22
C LEU A 175 31.51 -17.57 -16.48
N GLY A 176 32.86 -17.54 -16.57
CA GLY A 176 33.60 -16.59 -17.43
C GLY A 176 34.42 -15.45 -16.78
N VAL A 177 35.61 -15.75 -16.22
CA VAL A 177 36.62 -14.73 -15.84
C VAL A 177 37.59 -14.46 -16.99
N VAL A 178 37.80 -13.19 -17.37
CA VAL A 178 38.91 -12.78 -18.26
C VAL A 178 40.13 -12.46 -17.39
N GLY A 179 41.19 -13.27 -17.50
CA GLY A 179 42.47 -13.06 -16.82
C GLY A 179 43.63 -13.14 -17.81
N PHE A 180 44.51 -12.14 -17.78
CA PHE A 180 45.75 -12.15 -18.55
C PHE A 180 46.77 -13.09 -17.91
N ASP A 181 47.31 -14.01 -18.71
CA ASP A 181 48.65 -14.51 -18.50
C ASP A 181 49.50 -14.25 -19.75
N ARG A 182 50.77 -13.94 -19.51
CA ARG A 182 51.65 -13.19 -20.41
C ARG A 182 51.87 -13.85 -21.78
N VAL A 183 52.20 -12.97 -22.75
CA VAL A 183 52.80 -13.23 -24.09
C VAL A 183 51.82 -13.34 -25.27
N ASN A 184 50.88 -12.40 -25.37
CA ASN A 184 50.37 -11.72 -26.59
C ASN A 184 49.07 -11.00 -26.20
N PRO A 185 48.78 -9.80 -26.71
CA PRO A 185 47.49 -9.16 -26.43
C PRO A 185 46.38 -10.04 -27.02
N PRO A 186 45.37 -10.50 -26.26
CA PRO A 186 44.20 -11.11 -26.84
C PRO A 186 43.49 -10.04 -27.66
N SER A 187 43.07 -10.41 -28.87
CA SER A 187 42.29 -9.56 -29.76
C SER A 187 41.06 -8.99 -29.02
N PRO A 188 40.65 -7.75 -29.30
CA PRO A 188 39.43 -7.19 -28.70
C PRO A 188 38.25 -8.14 -28.94
N ILE A 189 37.43 -8.34 -27.90
CA ILE A 189 36.14 -9.03 -28.04
C ILE A 189 35.32 -8.17 -29.00
N ARG A 190 34.95 -8.73 -30.16
CA ARG A 190 34.11 -8.07 -31.17
C ARG A 190 32.80 -8.83 -31.27
N LEU A 191 31.72 -8.19 -30.83
CA LEU A 191 30.36 -8.74 -30.88
C LEU A 191 29.53 -7.82 -31.77
N SER A 192 28.73 -8.41 -32.66
CA SER A 192 27.84 -7.67 -33.57
C SER A 192 26.42 -8.10 -33.26
N GLU A 193 25.66 -7.20 -32.66
CA GLU A 193 24.37 -7.46 -32.02
C GLU A 193 23.35 -6.38 -32.43
N PHE A 194 22.09 -6.50 -32.01
CA PHE A 194 21.00 -5.62 -32.43
C PHE A 194 20.05 -5.31 -31.27
N VAL A 195 19.93 -4.03 -30.89
CA VAL A 195 18.97 -3.57 -29.87
C VAL A 195 17.75 -2.95 -30.54
N GLY A 196 16.56 -3.45 -30.26
CA GLY A 196 15.32 -3.04 -30.93
C GLY A 196 14.06 -3.11 -30.06
N GLN A 197 12.86 -2.92 -30.63
CA GLN A 197 11.61 -2.88 -29.84
C GLN A 197 11.33 -4.09 -28.95
N SER A 198 11.81 -5.26 -29.36
CA SER A 198 11.67 -6.51 -28.62
C SER A 198 12.80 -6.80 -27.63
N ASP A 199 13.95 -6.16 -27.80
CA ASP A 199 15.14 -6.36 -26.97
C ASP A 199 15.78 -5.00 -26.71
N ARG A 200 15.46 -4.43 -25.55
CA ARG A 200 15.71 -3.00 -25.29
C ARG A 200 17.15 -2.73 -24.88
N GLU A 201 17.87 -3.74 -24.38
CA GLU A 201 19.19 -3.60 -23.77
C GLU A 201 20.02 -4.90 -23.84
N ASP A 202 21.31 -4.78 -24.12
CA ASP A 202 22.26 -5.90 -24.11
C ASP A 202 23.33 -5.69 -23.03
N PHE A 203 23.75 -6.78 -22.35
CA PHE A 203 24.76 -6.75 -21.29
C PHE A 203 25.97 -7.65 -21.61
N PHE A 204 27.16 -7.09 -21.50
CA PHE A 204 28.43 -7.78 -21.81
C PHE A 204 29.35 -7.86 -20.59
N PRO A 205 29.46 -9.03 -19.92
CA PRO A 205 30.35 -9.21 -18.78
C PRO A 205 31.83 -9.20 -19.18
N PHE A 206 32.67 -8.64 -18.32
CA PHE A 206 34.13 -8.73 -18.40
C PHE A 206 34.78 -8.60 -17.01
N GLY A 207 36.02 -9.08 -16.87
CA GLY A 207 36.76 -9.04 -15.60
C GLY A 207 38.05 -8.24 -15.71
N ILE A 208 38.41 -7.52 -14.65
CA ILE A 208 39.65 -6.77 -14.52
C ILE A 208 40.45 -7.34 -13.34
N ALA A 209 41.69 -7.77 -13.59
CA ALA A 209 42.53 -8.42 -12.58
C ALA A 209 43.47 -7.47 -11.81
N SER A 210 43.69 -6.26 -12.31
CA SER A 210 44.57 -5.22 -11.75
C SER A 210 44.06 -3.84 -12.15
N LEU A 211 44.45 -2.77 -11.45
CA LEU A 211 44.09 -1.40 -11.84
C LEU A 211 44.37 -1.15 -13.34
N SER A 212 43.34 -0.92 -14.15
CA SER A 212 43.45 -0.89 -15.62
C SER A 212 42.52 0.17 -16.22
N ASP A 213 42.89 0.67 -17.39
CA ASP A 213 42.03 1.55 -18.19
C ASP A 213 41.21 0.68 -19.14
N VAL A 214 39.93 1.02 -19.32
CA VAL A 214 39.02 0.31 -20.23
C VAL A 214 38.56 1.27 -21.31
N SER A 215 38.52 0.79 -22.56
CA SER A 215 37.99 1.52 -23.71
C SER A 215 36.99 0.66 -24.46
N VAL A 216 35.88 1.29 -24.85
CA VAL A 216 34.72 0.62 -25.46
C VAL A 216 34.34 1.30 -26.78
N THR A 217 34.53 0.64 -27.92
CA THR A 217 34.16 1.25 -29.22
C THR A 217 32.92 0.60 -29.79
N VAL A 218 31.97 1.40 -30.27
CA VAL A 218 30.73 0.91 -30.89
C VAL A 218 30.61 1.43 -32.33
N LYS A 219 30.40 0.54 -33.30
CA LYS A 219 30.28 0.87 -34.73
C LYS A 219 28.99 0.36 -35.35
N GLY A 220 28.19 1.23 -35.97
CA GLY A 220 26.93 0.88 -36.64
C GLY A 220 26.06 2.10 -36.92
N ASP A 221 24.82 1.92 -37.40
CA ASP A 221 23.79 2.98 -37.53
C ASP A 221 23.27 3.40 -36.13
N ALA A 222 24.20 3.68 -35.22
CA ALA A 222 24.02 3.90 -33.79
C ALA A 222 23.49 5.32 -33.49
N GLY A 223 22.50 5.76 -34.27
CA GLY A 223 21.98 7.12 -34.15
C GLY A 223 21.45 7.45 -32.76
N ASN A 224 21.00 6.45 -31.99
CA ASN A 224 20.20 6.62 -30.77
C ASN A 224 20.47 5.45 -29.76
N THR A 225 21.73 5.15 -29.41
CA THR A 225 22.11 4.05 -28.48
C THR A 225 22.87 4.60 -27.26
N VAL A 226 22.51 4.13 -26.07
CA VAL A 226 23.10 4.52 -24.78
C VAL A 226 24.06 3.43 -24.28
N LEU A 227 25.23 3.82 -23.79
CA LEU A 227 26.21 2.90 -23.19
C LEU A 227 26.31 3.12 -21.68
N GLY A 228 26.37 2.06 -20.90
CA GLY A 228 26.60 2.10 -19.45
C GLY A 228 27.67 1.11 -19.00
N LEU A 229 28.41 1.43 -17.94
CA LEU A 229 29.35 0.52 -17.28
C LEU A 229 28.84 0.18 -15.88
N ILE A 230 28.71 -1.10 -15.54
CA ILE A 230 28.16 -1.59 -14.27
C ILE A 230 29.21 -2.45 -13.58
N ARG A 231 29.34 -2.36 -12.27
CA ARG A 231 30.23 -3.21 -11.48
C ARG A 231 29.42 -4.27 -10.73
N ASP A 232 29.86 -5.51 -10.82
CA ASP A 232 29.30 -6.64 -10.07
C ASP A 232 29.88 -6.60 -8.65
N GLU A 233 29.14 -6.01 -7.72
CA GLU A 233 29.66 -5.71 -6.37
C GLU A 233 29.54 -6.90 -5.43
N ASN A 234 28.49 -7.71 -5.62
CA ASN A 234 28.26 -8.95 -4.88
C ASN A 234 28.94 -10.17 -5.55
N ASN A 235 29.52 -9.97 -6.75
CA ASN A 235 30.26 -10.96 -7.53
C ASN A 235 29.41 -12.19 -7.92
N ASN A 236 28.11 -11.98 -8.13
CA ASN A 236 27.11 -13.02 -8.41
C ASN A 236 27.02 -13.38 -9.91
N GLY A 237 27.70 -12.64 -10.79
CA GLY A 237 27.71 -12.90 -12.24
C GLY A 237 26.49 -12.36 -13.00
N LEU A 238 25.70 -11.48 -12.39
CA LEU A 238 24.63 -10.70 -13.02
C LEU A 238 24.93 -9.20 -12.91
N PRO A 239 24.43 -8.36 -13.83
CA PRO A 239 24.56 -6.91 -13.70
C PRO A 239 23.69 -6.43 -12.53
N ASP A 240 24.33 -5.87 -11.50
CA ASP A 240 23.64 -5.20 -10.40
C ASP A 240 23.11 -3.84 -10.90
N GLU A 241 21.87 -3.78 -11.38
CA GLU A 241 21.36 -2.61 -12.15
C GLU A 241 21.34 -1.27 -11.37
N LEU A 242 21.47 -1.29 -10.04
CA LEU A 242 21.56 -0.11 -9.17
C LEU A 242 22.97 0.51 -9.07
N THR A 243 24.01 -0.11 -9.63
CA THR A 243 25.43 0.30 -9.50
C THR A 243 26.08 0.65 -10.84
N ALA A 244 25.38 1.40 -11.70
CA ALA A 244 26.00 1.98 -12.90
C ALA A 244 27.08 2.99 -12.49
N GLN A 245 28.33 2.74 -12.89
CA GLN A 245 29.47 3.61 -12.57
C GLN A 245 29.56 4.84 -13.49
N SER A 246 29.07 4.74 -14.73
CA SER A 246 28.94 5.86 -15.67
C SER A 246 28.11 5.47 -16.90
N GLY A 247 27.53 6.47 -17.59
CA GLY A 247 26.77 6.28 -18.83
C GLY A 247 26.98 7.40 -19.86
N LEU A 248 26.87 7.07 -21.15
CA LEU A 248 27.06 7.97 -22.30
C LEU A 248 25.88 7.83 -23.27
N VAL A 249 25.25 8.96 -23.61
CA VAL A 249 24.25 9.11 -24.68
C VAL A 249 24.94 9.82 -25.83
N ALA A 250 24.81 9.33 -27.08
CA ALA A 250 25.53 9.92 -28.20
C ALA A 250 24.64 10.23 -29.39
N ASP A 251 24.89 11.40 -30.00
CA ASP A 251 24.29 11.83 -31.25
C ASP A 251 25.14 11.44 -32.47
N LYS A 252 24.46 11.05 -33.56
CA LYS A 252 24.96 10.56 -34.87
C LYS A 252 26.38 10.96 -35.29
N GLU A 253 27.40 10.19 -34.86
CA GLU A 253 28.50 9.60 -35.65
C GLU A 253 29.59 9.00 -34.72
N HIS A 254 29.71 7.66 -34.70
CA HIS A 254 30.76 6.85 -34.03
C HIS A 254 31.07 7.18 -32.54
N ILE A 255 30.51 6.40 -31.62
CA ILE A 255 30.88 6.46 -30.20
C ILE A 255 32.21 5.74 -29.99
N THR A 256 33.22 6.50 -29.57
CA THR A 256 34.50 5.94 -29.10
C THR A 256 34.64 6.21 -27.61
N ALA A 257 34.45 5.15 -26.82
CA ALA A 257 34.90 4.89 -25.46
C ALA A 257 34.31 5.68 -24.27
N LEU A 258 33.65 4.92 -23.37
CA LEU A 258 33.80 5.03 -21.92
C LEU A 258 35.29 4.81 -21.60
N GLU A 259 36.10 5.87 -21.61
CA GLU A 259 37.49 5.81 -21.12
C GLU A 259 37.48 6.07 -19.62
N THR A 260 37.65 5.01 -18.83
CA THR A 260 37.66 5.13 -17.36
C THR A 260 39.07 4.92 -16.83
N PHE A 261 39.62 5.94 -16.19
CA PHE A 261 40.97 5.90 -15.61
C PHE A 261 40.96 5.21 -14.24
N GLY A 262 41.70 4.11 -14.11
CA GLY A 262 41.96 3.50 -12.81
C GLY A 262 40.83 2.65 -12.22
N LEU A 263 40.22 1.76 -13.02
CA LEU A 263 39.23 0.80 -12.51
C LEU A 263 39.88 -0.26 -11.62
N ALA A 264 39.33 -0.46 -10.41
CA ALA A 264 39.81 -1.45 -9.45
C ALA A 264 39.59 -2.89 -9.95
N PRO A 265 40.37 -3.88 -9.47
CA PRO A 265 40.13 -5.28 -9.80
C PRO A 265 38.70 -5.72 -9.42
N GLY A 266 38.03 -6.46 -10.29
CA GLY A 266 36.62 -6.87 -10.11
C GLY A 266 35.96 -7.34 -11.41
N ARG A 267 34.69 -7.76 -11.32
CA ARG A 267 33.84 -8.08 -12.48
C ARG A 267 32.95 -6.88 -12.84
N TYR A 268 32.73 -6.68 -14.12
CA TYR A 268 32.03 -5.53 -14.68
C TYR A 268 31.18 -5.95 -15.87
N PHE A 269 30.19 -5.13 -16.22
CA PHE A 269 29.33 -5.29 -17.39
C PHE A 269 29.29 -4.02 -18.22
N VAL A 270 29.30 -4.14 -19.54
CA VAL A 270 28.92 -3.04 -20.44
C VAL A 270 27.46 -3.24 -20.84
N LYS A 271 26.62 -2.25 -20.53
CA LYS A 271 25.21 -2.17 -20.92
C LYS A 271 25.09 -1.35 -22.21
N VAL A 272 24.33 -1.84 -23.19
CA VAL A 272 24.04 -1.16 -24.45
C VAL A 272 22.52 -1.08 -24.63
N SER A 273 21.92 0.09 -24.48
CA SER A 273 20.46 0.29 -24.50
C SER A 273 20.02 1.14 -25.70
N ARG A 274 18.80 0.92 -26.20
CA ARG A 274 18.22 1.79 -27.25
C ARG A 274 17.51 3.00 -26.64
N GLU A 275 17.58 4.15 -27.32
CA GLU A 275 16.92 5.38 -26.88
C GLU A 275 15.54 5.56 -27.56
N GLU A 276 15.47 5.52 -28.91
CA GLU A 276 14.18 5.73 -29.61
C GLU A 276 13.92 4.80 -30.83
N ALA A 277 14.95 4.23 -31.46
CA ALA A 277 14.81 3.39 -32.67
C ALA A 277 15.76 2.18 -32.66
N ASP A 278 15.38 1.14 -33.41
CA ASP A 278 16.14 -0.10 -33.52
C ASP A 278 17.52 0.14 -34.15
N SER A 279 18.58 -0.38 -33.53
CA SER A 279 19.97 -0.06 -33.84
C SER A 279 20.85 -1.32 -33.88
N SER A 280 21.55 -1.53 -34.99
CA SER A 280 22.58 -2.57 -35.12
C SER A 280 23.95 -2.01 -34.75
N TYR A 281 24.74 -2.75 -33.97
CA TYR A 281 26.02 -2.24 -33.47
C TYR A 281 27.12 -3.32 -33.37
N GLU A 282 28.38 -2.92 -33.55
CA GLU A 282 29.58 -3.74 -33.32
C GLU A 282 30.32 -3.20 -32.10
N LEU A 283 30.32 -3.95 -30.99
CA LEU A 283 31.00 -3.64 -29.74
C LEU A 283 32.43 -4.17 -29.74
N SER A 284 33.40 -3.33 -29.38
CA SER A 284 34.81 -3.69 -29.18
C SER A 284 35.28 -3.27 -27.78
N LEU A 285 35.73 -4.24 -26.97
CA LEU A 285 36.23 -4.00 -25.60
C LEU A 285 37.76 -4.17 -25.53
N PHE A 286 38.45 -3.22 -24.89
CA PHE A 286 39.88 -3.31 -24.61
C PHE A 286 40.23 -2.82 -23.19
N ALA A 287 40.96 -3.64 -22.43
CA ALA A 287 41.53 -3.27 -21.12
C ALA A 287 43.06 -3.17 -21.24
N GLY A 288 43.61 -1.97 -21.00
CA GLY A 288 45.03 -1.63 -21.08
C GLY A 288 45.66 -1.37 -19.72
N ALA A 289 46.99 -1.48 -19.64
CA ALA A 289 47.71 -1.02 -18.45
C ALA A 289 47.54 0.49 -18.32
N ALA A 290 47.09 0.98 -17.15
CA ALA A 290 46.84 2.40 -16.93
C ALA A 290 48.08 3.25 -17.25
N GLU A 291 48.05 4.01 -18.35
CA GLU A 291 49.12 4.95 -18.68
C GLU A 291 48.87 6.23 -17.90
N ILE A 292 49.79 6.60 -17.02
CA ILE A 292 49.77 7.90 -16.33
C ILE A 292 49.79 9.01 -17.41
N PRO A 293 48.74 9.82 -17.60
CA PRO A 293 48.78 10.92 -18.53
C PRO A 293 49.73 11.99 -17.98
N ASN A 294 50.82 12.19 -18.71
CA ASN A 294 51.83 13.20 -18.45
C ASN A 294 51.20 14.61 -18.65
N PRO A 295 51.24 15.51 -17.64
CA PRO A 295 50.58 16.80 -17.68
C PRO A 295 51.39 17.78 -18.54
N ALA A 296 51.04 17.92 -19.82
CA ALA A 296 51.59 18.98 -20.65
C ALA A 296 50.77 19.23 -21.93
N ARG A 297 49.60 19.87 -21.78
CA ARG A 297 49.08 20.81 -22.78
C ARG A 297 48.50 22.04 -22.08
N ASP A 298 49.42 22.96 -21.74
CA ASP A 298 49.24 24.40 -21.50
C ASP A 298 47.97 24.85 -20.74
N LEU A 299 47.96 24.62 -19.42
CA LEU A 299 47.19 25.40 -18.46
C LEU A 299 47.96 26.69 -18.15
N ALA A 300 47.90 27.66 -19.05
CA ALA A 300 48.42 29.00 -18.81
C ALA A 300 47.40 29.79 -17.96
N GLY A 301 47.45 29.58 -16.63
CA GLY A 301 46.87 30.52 -15.66
C GLY A 301 45.63 30.03 -14.91
N ASN A 302 45.77 29.02 -14.05
CA ASN A 302 44.79 28.80 -12.98
C ASN A 302 44.85 30.00 -12.02
N VAL A 303 43.84 30.86 -12.05
CA VAL A 303 43.62 31.82 -10.98
C VAL A 303 42.50 31.28 -10.10
N ASN A 304 42.85 30.93 -8.85
CA ASN A 304 41.89 30.44 -7.87
C ASN A 304 41.05 31.62 -7.37
N LEU A 305 39.73 31.54 -7.51
CA LEU A 305 38.77 32.56 -7.05
C LEU A 305 38.55 32.51 -5.53
N GLY A 306 38.97 31.45 -4.85
CA GLY A 306 38.79 31.21 -3.42
C GLY A 306 37.45 30.56 -3.06
N GLN A 307 37.13 30.51 -1.75
CA GLN A 307 35.80 30.14 -1.25
C GLN A 307 34.83 31.30 -1.45
N VAL A 308 33.73 31.08 -2.17
CA VAL A 308 32.75 32.14 -2.47
C VAL A 308 31.50 31.95 -1.62
N GLY A 309 31.14 32.97 -0.85
CA GLY A 309 29.90 33.03 -0.07
C GLY A 309 29.07 34.30 -0.28
N THR A 310 29.49 35.19 -1.19
CA THR A 310 28.73 36.38 -1.61
C THR A 310 29.07 36.79 -3.05
N THR A 311 30.28 37.26 -3.37
CA THR A 311 30.71 37.58 -4.75
C THR A 311 32.25 37.59 -4.90
N ALA A 312 32.78 37.07 -6.02
CA ALA A 312 34.19 37.13 -6.40
C ALA A 312 34.37 37.59 -7.87
N ALA A 313 35.44 38.33 -8.18
CA ALA A 313 35.71 38.83 -9.53
C ALA A 313 37.20 38.85 -9.92
N ILE A 314 37.51 38.48 -11.17
CA ILE A 314 38.87 38.48 -11.74
C ILE A 314 38.87 39.20 -13.09
N ARG A 315 39.88 40.06 -13.33
CA ARG A 315 40.14 40.67 -14.64
C ARG A 315 41.19 39.89 -15.40
N ASP A 316 40.89 39.55 -16.65
CA ASP A 316 41.79 38.79 -17.52
C ASP A 316 41.60 39.15 -19.01
N ALA A 317 42.41 38.57 -19.91
CA ALA A 317 42.29 38.78 -21.35
C ALA A 317 42.57 37.52 -22.18
N ILE A 318 41.58 37.11 -22.97
CA ILE A 318 41.70 35.96 -23.86
C ILE A 318 42.23 36.40 -25.21
N THR A 319 43.24 35.71 -25.73
CA THR A 319 43.94 36.10 -26.96
C THR A 319 44.08 34.92 -27.91
N ALA A 320 44.44 35.15 -29.16
CA ALA A 320 44.71 34.06 -30.10
C ALA A 320 45.79 33.08 -29.61
N ALA A 321 46.69 33.52 -28.72
CA ALA A 321 47.74 32.70 -28.13
C ALA A 321 47.29 31.94 -26.87
N SER A 322 46.26 32.42 -26.17
CA SER A 322 45.64 31.78 -25.02
C SER A 322 44.13 31.76 -25.26
N PRO A 323 43.62 30.82 -26.08
CA PRO A 323 42.26 30.88 -26.58
C PRO A 323 41.22 30.40 -25.55
N ARG A 324 41.65 29.91 -24.39
CA ARG A 324 40.81 29.37 -23.30
C ARG A 324 41.47 29.64 -21.95
N HIS A 325 40.71 30.11 -20.98
CA HIS A 325 41.12 30.27 -19.59
C HIS A 325 40.22 29.44 -18.68
N LEU A 326 40.81 28.83 -17.64
CA LEU A 326 40.13 28.00 -16.65
C LEU A 326 40.33 28.57 -15.25
N TYR A 327 39.23 28.75 -14.53
CA TYR A 327 39.22 29.24 -13.16
C TYR A 327 38.67 28.18 -12.22
N GLN A 328 39.36 27.90 -11.13
CA GLN A 328 38.87 26.98 -10.10
C GLN A 328 38.24 27.76 -8.95
N VAL A 329 37.10 27.26 -8.46
CA VAL A 329 36.35 27.83 -7.35
C VAL A 329 35.79 26.72 -6.46
N GLN A 330 35.68 26.97 -5.16
CA GLN A 330 35.09 26.01 -4.22
C GLN A 330 33.81 26.60 -3.62
N LEU A 331 32.72 25.85 -3.74
CA LEU A 331 31.45 26.15 -3.09
C LEU A 331 31.35 25.35 -1.80
N VAL A 332 31.01 26.04 -0.70
CA VAL A 332 30.98 25.47 0.65
C VAL A 332 29.55 25.10 1.08
N TYR A 333 28.54 25.69 0.45
CA TYR A 333 27.11 25.48 0.73
C TYR A 333 26.33 25.37 -0.59
N PRO A 334 25.22 24.60 -0.64
CA PRO A 334 24.33 24.60 -1.80
C PRO A 334 23.86 26.02 -2.08
N SER A 335 24.01 26.48 -3.32
CA SER A 335 23.76 27.88 -3.69
C SER A 335 23.16 27.97 -5.08
N GLU A 336 22.31 28.96 -5.32
CA GLU A 336 22.09 29.44 -6.68
C GLU A 336 23.31 30.28 -7.09
N VAL A 337 23.91 29.90 -8.22
CA VAL A 337 25.17 30.50 -8.67
C VAL A 337 24.93 31.26 -9.96
N ARG A 338 25.33 32.53 -9.97
CA ARG A 338 25.41 33.33 -11.19
C ARG A 338 26.87 33.56 -11.58
N VAL A 339 27.23 33.16 -12.80
CA VAL A 339 28.54 33.44 -13.42
C VAL A 339 28.34 34.36 -14.61
N SER A 340 29.05 35.49 -14.66
CA SER A 340 28.89 36.48 -15.73
C SER A 340 30.21 37.10 -16.19
N LEU A 341 30.26 37.55 -17.45
CA LEU A 341 31.40 38.27 -18.02
C LEU A 341 31.05 39.75 -18.21
N ALA A 342 31.90 40.65 -17.72
CA ALA A 342 31.74 42.10 -17.86
C ALA A 342 32.91 42.72 -18.65
N GLY A 343 32.62 43.72 -19.49
CA GLY A 343 33.64 44.47 -20.24
C GLY A 343 34.28 43.73 -21.42
N ALA A 344 33.70 42.61 -21.87
CA ALA A 344 34.12 41.91 -23.08
C ALA A 344 33.70 42.70 -24.33
N SER A 345 34.65 42.91 -25.24
CA SER A 345 34.46 43.64 -26.51
C SER A 345 34.25 42.72 -27.72
N ALA A 346 34.31 41.40 -27.52
CA ALA A 346 34.20 40.37 -28.54
C ALA A 346 33.38 39.17 -28.02
N VAL A 347 32.93 38.29 -28.91
CA VAL A 347 32.10 37.13 -28.56
C VAL A 347 32.97 36.09 -27.86
N THR A 348 32.51 35.60 -26.71
CA THR A 348 33.20 34.62 -25.86
C THR A 348 32.22 33.59 -25.35
N ASP A 349 32.65 32.34 -25.31
CA ASP A 349 31.91 31.23 -24.72
C ASP A 349 32.24 31.17 -23.22
N LEU A 350 31.20 30.96 -22.41
CA LEU A 350 31.32 30.78 -20.97
C LEU A 350 30.70 29.43 -20.60
N ARG A 351 31.41 28.64 -19.78
CA ARG A 351 30.98 27.31 -19.34
C ARG A 351 31.31 27.08 -17.86
N LEU A 352 30.45 26.33 -17.17
CA LEU A 352 30.64 25.94 -15.78
C LEU A 352 30.64 24.41 -15.66
N PHE A 353 31.63 23.86 -14.97
CA PHE A 353 31.82 22.43 -14.74
C PHE A 353 31.93 22.11 -13.24
N HIS A 354 31.36 21.00 -12.79
CA HIS A 354 31.52 20.46 -11.44
C HIS A 354 32.62 19.40 -11.47
N ASP A 355 33.75 19.67 -10.82
CA ASP A 355 34.88 18.75 -10.69
C ASP A 355 34.51 17.69 -9.64
N MET A 356 33.70 16.71 -10.08
CA MET A 356 33.03 15.73 -9.22
C MET A 356 34.03 14.75 -8.58
N ASN A 357 35.17 14.55 -9.25
CA ASN A 357 36.23 13.65 -8.78
C ASN A 357 37.40 14.40 -8.11
N GLY A 358 37.37 15.74 -8.07
CA GLY A 358 38.34 16.61 -7.40
C GLY A 358 39.72 16.63 -8.05
N ASN A 359 39.84 16.25 -9.33
CA ASN A 359 41.09 16.13 -10.05
C ASN A 359 41.58 17.46 -10.67
N GLY A 360 40.72 18.49 -10.69
CA GLY A 360 41.01 19.82 -11.24
C GLY A 360 41.06 19.89 -12.77
N LEU A 361 40.47 18.91 -13.47
CA LEU A 361 40.33 18.83 -14.92
C LEU A 361 38.84 18.90 -15.31
N VAL A 362 38.57 19.19 -16.58
CA VAL A 362 37.20 19.20 -17.12
C VAL A 362 36.96 17.85 -17.78
N ASP A 363 36.11 17.02 -17.18
CA ASP A 363 35.75 15.70 -17.71
C ASP A 363 34.38 15.72 -18.44
N ALA A 364 34.13 14.71 -19.27
CA ALA A 364 32.88 14.59 -20.00
C ALA A 364 31.73 14.19 -19.04
N GLY A 365 30.62 14.94 -19.07
CA GLY A 365 29.50 14.75 -18.14
C GLY A 365 29.57 15.63 -16.88
N GLU A 366 30.66 16.39 -16.69
CA GLU A 366 30.81 17.36 -15.59
C GLU A 366 30.25 18.76 -15.93
N GLU A 367 29.70 18.94 -17.13
CA GLU A 367 29.15 20.21 -17.59
C GLU A 367 27.82 20.51 -16.89
N VAL A 368 27.84 21.50 -15.99
CA VAL A 368 26.68 21.89 -15.17
C VAL A 368 25.75 22.78 -15.98
N ALA A 369 26.31 23.73 -16.71
CA ALA A 369 25.56 24.64 -17.56
C ALA A 369 26.45 25.27 -18.63
N THR A 370 25.89 25.41 -19.84
CA THR A 370 26.53 26.15 -20.93
C THR A 370 25.58 27.11 -21.63
N ARG A 371 26.14 28.23 -22.10
CA ARG A 371 25.47 29.12 -23.03
C ARG A 371 26.42 29.52 -24.16
N PRO A 372 26.15 29.12 -25.42
CA PRO A 372 26.77 29.75 -26.58
C PRO A 372 26.14 31.13 -26.79
N ASN A 373 26.95 32.19 -26.93
CA ASN A 373 26.44 33.55 -27.13
C ASN A 373 26.12 33.82 -28.62
N PRO A 374 24.84 33.94 -29.06
CA PRO A 374 24.53 34.03 -30.48
C PRO A 374 24.34 35.47 -31.01
N GLN A 375 24.43 36.53 -30.19
CA GLN A 375 24.15 37.90 -30.66
C GLN A 375 25.28 38.90 -30.36
N GLU A 376 25.53 39.80 -31.33
CA GLU A 376 26.48 40.90 -31.14
C GLU A 376 25.99 41.87 -30.05
N PRO A 377 26.85 42.33 -29.12
CA PRO A 377 26.44 43.27 -28.09
C PRO A 377 26.08 44.62 -28.69
N VAL A 378 24.90 45.15 -28.34
CA VAL A 378 24.49 46.50 -28.74
C VAL A 378 25.04 47.51 -27.74
N ASP A 379 26.08 48.22 -28.17
CA ASP A 379 26.59 49.44 -27.55
C ASP A 379 25.54 50.57 -27.70
N SER A 380 24.70 50.75 -26.67
CA SER A 380 23.57 51.70 -26.70
C SER A 380 24.00 53.16 -26.66
N ASN A 381 25.28 53.47 -26.39
CA ASN A 381 25.83 54.83 -26.38
C ASN A 381 26.97 55.07 -27.38
N GLY A 382 27.35 54.07 -28.17
CA GLY A 382 28.22 54.18 -29.36
C GLY A 382 29.70 54.43 -29.07
N ASN A 383 30.19 54.12 -27.87
CA ASN A 383 31.56 54.39 -27.44
C ASN A 383 32.52 53.18 -27.53
N GLY A 384 32.03 52.01 -27.95
CA GLY A 384 32.78 50.76 -28.04
C GLY A 384 33.06 50.06 -26.70
N ILE A 385 32.37 50.45 -25.63
CA ILE A 385 32.47 49.88 -24.28
C ILE A 385 31.05 49.60 -23.76
N ILE A 386 30.77 48.34 -23.40
CA ILE A 386 29.50 47.97 -22.77
C ILE A 386 29.52 48.47 -21.31
N ASP A 387 28.69 49.48 -20.99
CA ASP A 387 28.65 50.12 -19.68
C ASP A 387 27.54 49.51 -18.80
N PHE A 388 27.91 48.61 -17.90
CA PHE A 388 26.98 47.82 -17.07
C PHE A 388 26.45 48.58 -15.83
N SER A 389 26.75 49.87 -15.69
CA SER A 389 26.51 50.63 -14.45
C SER A 389 25.29 51.57 -14.46
N GLU A 390 24.50 51.62 -15.55
CA GLU A 390 23.41 52.61 -15.69
C GLU A 390 22.00 52.14 -15.30
N THR A 391 21.80 50.92 -14.77
CA THR A 391 20.47 50.48 -14.31
C THR A 391 20.52 49.77 -12.96
N VAL A 392 20.72 50.54 -11.89
CA VAL A 392 20.29 50.13 -10.55
C VAL A 392 19.69 51.34 -9.83
N ASP A 393 18.38 51.34 -9.62
CA ASP A 393 17.71 52.19 -8.64
C ASP A 393 16.97 51.27 -7.65
N TRP A 394 17.31 51.41 -6.37
CA TRP A 394 17.19 50.35 -5.34
C TRP A 394 15.88 50.35 -4.52
N PHE A 395 14.79 50.99 -4.94
CA PHE A 395 13.54 50.98 -4.16
C PHE A 395 12.29 51.04 -5.04
N ASN A 396 11.86 49.90 -5.58
CA ASN A 396 10.44 49.51 -5.60
C ASN A 396 10.29 48.04 -6.03
N GLY A 397 9.50 47.30 -5.25
CA GLY A 397 9.12 45.93 -5.56
C GLY A 397 8.32 45.82 -6.86
N THR A 398 8.38 44.65 -7.45
CA THR A 398 7.86 44.22 -8.77
C THR A 398 8.68 44.69 -9.98
N ILE A 399 9.23 43.71 -10.70
CA ILE A 399 9.03 43.45 -12.13
C ILE A 399 9.59 42.04 -12.46
N PRO A 400 9.01 41.34 -13.44
CA PRO A 400 9.05 39.89 -13.63
C PRO A 400 10.27 39.41 -14.42
N ASP A 401 10.41 38.08 -14.51
CA ASP A 401 11.21 37.32 -15.46
C ASP A 401 11.66 38.11 -16.71
N ILE A 402 12.93 38.53 -16.71
CA ILE A 402 13.69 38.74 -17.94
C ILE A 402 15.11 38.17 -17.71
N PRO A 403 15.50 37.08 -18.39
CA PRO A 403 16.85 36.55 -18.32
C PRO A 403 17.84 37.53 -18.97
N HIS A 404 18.90 37.91 -18.25
CA HIS A 404 20.00 38.71 -18.81
C HIS A 404 20.80 37.91 -19.87
N PRO A 405 21.35 38.54 -20.93
CA PRO A 405 21.94 37.80 -22.07
C PRO A 405 23.30 37.13 -21.83
N ASP A 406 24.11 37.61 -20.87
CA ASP A 406 25.53 37.24 -20.75
C ASP A 406 25.92 36.62 -19.39
N ALA A 407 24.98 35.92 -18.75
CA ALA A 407 25.21 35.20 -17.49
C ALA A 407 24.75 33.73 -17.59
N ILE A 408 25.53 32.82 -17.00
CA ILE A 408 25.08 31.50 -16.61
C ILE A 408 24.38 31.66 -15.25
N LEU A 409 23.11 31.28 -15.21
CA LEU A 409 22.38 31.03 -13.97
C LEU A 409 22.27 29.53 -13.82
N ALA A 410 22.90 29.00 -12.78
CA ALA A 410 22.79 27.61 -12.40
C ALA A 410 22.01 27.55 -11.08
N PRO A 411 20.69 27.26 -11.14
CA PRO A 411 19.92 26.96 -9.94
C PRO A 411 20.38 25.62 -9.36
N GLN A 412 20.34 25.46 -8.04
CA GLN A 412 20.58 24.18 -7.35
C GLN A 412 22.01 23.62 -7.52
N VAL A 413 23.06 24.44 -7.33
CA VAL A 413 24.47 24.01 -7.40
C VAL A 413 24.96 23.51 -6.05
N PHE A 414 25.42 22.26 -5.98
CA PHE A 414 25.85 21.58 -4.75
C PHE A 414 27.24 22.05 -4.25
N PRO A 415 27.59 21.88 -2.96
CA PRO A 415 28.95 22.12 -2.46
C PRO A 415 29.97 21.23 -3.18
N GLY A 416 31.11 21.80 -3.57
CA GLY A 416 32.10 21.08 -4.38
C GLY A 416 33.13 21.99 -5.02
N ASN A 417 34.06 21.40 -5.78
CA ASN A 417 35.03 22.14 -6.57
C ASN A 417 34.47 22.33 -7.98
N TYR A 418 34.57 23.54 -8.52
CA TYR A 418 34.04 23.86 -9.84
C TYR A 418 35.12 24.51 -10.70
N LEU A 419 34.99 24.30 -12.01
CA LEU A 419 35.82 24.92 -13.02
C LEU A 419 34.96 25.81 -13.92
N ILE A 420 35.41 27.04 -14.14
CA ILE A 420 34.78 27.98 -15.08
C ILE A 420 35.70 28.12 -16.28
N GLU A 421 35.21 27.77 -17.46
CA GLU A 421 35.93 27.97 -18.72
C GLU A 421 35.42 29.24 -19.42
N VAL A 422 36.35 30.13 -19.77
CA VAL A 422 36.10 31.24 -20.69
C VAL A 422 36.87 30.93 -21.98
N ALA A 423 36.18 30.84 -23.11
CA ALA A 423 36.76 30.46 -24.39
C ALA A 423 36.53 31.54 -25.46
N ARG A 424 37.56 31.78 -26.28
CA ARG A 424 37.57 32.80 -27.33
C ARG A 424 36.80 32.30 -28.54
N VAL A 425 35.76 33.01 -28.95
CA VAL A 425 34.97 32.65 -30.14
C VAL A 425 35.47 33.36 -31.40
N ASN A 426 35.80 34.65 -31.33
CA ASN A 426 36.20 35.41 -32.53
C ASN A 426 37.52 36.21 -32.40
N GLN A 427 37.59 37.28 -31.61
CA GLN A 427 38.75 38.18 -31.52
C GLN A 427 39.31 38.26 -30.11
N ASP A 428 40.53 38.79 -29.99
CA ASP A 428 41.17 39.01 -28.68
C ASP A 428 40.36 40.01 -27.88
N THR A 429 40.00 39.67 -26.65
CA THR A 429 39.22 40.54 -25.79
C THR A 429 39.66 40.44 -24.33
N GLY A 430 39.73 41.60 -23.66
CA GLY A 430 39.74 41.65 -22.20
C GLY A 430 38.35 41.33 -21.66
N TYR A 431 38.26 40.81 -20.44
CA TYR A 431 37.00 40.60 -19.72
C TYR A 431 37.24 40.66 -18.20
N THR A 432 36.15 40.87 -17.46
CA THR A 432 36.09 40.68 -16.02
C THR A 432 35.11 39.54 -15.74
N LEU A 433 35.58 38.44 -15.18
CA LEU A 433 34.73 37.33 -14.76
C LEU A 433 34.17 37.64 -13.37
N HIS A 434 32.86 37.52 -13.21
CA HIS A 434 32.14 37.67 -11.94
C HIS A 434 31.45 36.35 -11.59
N MET A 435 31.54 35.95 -10.33
CA MET A 435 30.75 34.86 -9.76
C MET A 435 30.11 35.34 -8.45
N GLU A 436 28.79 35.18 -8.33
CA GLU A 436 28.04 35.50 -7.12
C GLU A 436 27.12 34.34 -6.71
N THR A 437 27.00 34.13 -5.40
CA THR A 437 25.98 33.27 -4.81
C THR A 437 24.77 34.15 -4.51
N LEU A 438 23.62 33.85 -5.11
CA LEU A 438 22.39 34.59 -4.83
C LEU A 438 21.82 34.13 -3.48
N ALA A 439 21.11 35.03 -2.77
CA ALA A 439 20.52 34.70 -1.47
C ALA A 439 19.64 33.43 -1.59
N PRO A 440 19.81 32.45 -0.69
CA PRO A 440 19.60 31.03 -1.02
C PRO A 440 18.12 30.66 -1.18
N ALA A 441 17.79 30.01 -2.29
CA ALA A 441 16.62 29.14 -2.42
C ALA A 441 17.04 27.71 -2.02
N ALA A 442 16.64 27.29 -0.81
CA ALA A 442 16.59 25.95 -0.19
C ALA A 442 17.77 24.93 -0.38
N PRO A 443 18.15 24.16 0.67
CA PRO A 443 19.05 23.00 0.53
C PRO A 443 18.38 21.87 -0.29
N ALA A 444 19.18 21.00 -0.90
CA ALA A 444 18.71 19.91 -1.77
C ALA A 444 18.17 18.70 -0.99
N ALA A 445 17.11 18.08 -1.54
CA ALA A 445 16.46 16.88 -1.03
C ALA A 445 17.37 15.64 -1.15
N GLY A 446 17.57 14.93 -0.04
CA GLY A 446 18.40 13.74 0.08
C GLY A 446 17.62 12.44 0.24
N ALA A 447 16.42 12.45 0.82
CA ALA A 447 15.55 11.30 1.00
C ALA A 447 14.46 11.20 -0.10
N GLY A 448 13.84 10.01 -0.24
CA GLY A 448 12.85 9.71 -1.29
C GLY A 448 11.45 9.38 -0.74
N ASN A 449 10.41 9.56 -1.57
CA ASN A 449 8.99 9.47 -1.18
C ASN A 449 8.34 8.06 -1.27
N ARG A 450 9.03 7.00 -1.74
CA ARG A 450 8.46 5.65 -1.98
C ARG A 450 9.46 4.52 -1.73
N THR A 451 9.02 3.32 -1.36
CA THR A 451 9.85 2.09 -1.39
C THR A 451 9.88 1.51 -2.82
N PRO A 452 11.02 0.96 -3.30
CA PRO A 452 12.29 0.78 -2.60
C PRO A 452 13.26 1.97 -2.77
N PHE A 453 12.82 3.14 -3.27
CA PHE A 453 13.69 4.27 -3.64
C PHE A 453 13.84 5.38 -2.58
N ALA A 454 13.48 5.10 -1.31
CA ALA A 454 13.67 6.02 -0.18
C ALA A 454 15.15 6.08 0.24
N TRP A 455 15.99 6.86 -0.45
CA TRP A 455 17.43 6.92 -0.12
C TRP A 455 17.79 7.99 0.88
N GLY A 456 17.26 7.82 2.08
CA GLY A 456 17.92 8.21 3.32
C GLY A 456 18.45 6.99 4.07
N TYR A 457 19.25 6.10 3.44
CA TYR A 457 19.77 4.91 4.14
C TYR A 457 20.85 5.32 5.15
N LEU A 458 20.51 5.30 6.44
CA LEU A 458 21.42 5.67 7.52
C LEU A 458 22.33 4.52 7.97
N GLY A 459 22.12 3.31 7.42
CA GLY A 459 22.95 2.13 7.64
C GLY A 459 22.65 1.37 8.93
N GLU A 460 23.45 0.32 9.19
CA GLU A 460 23.48 -0.40 10.47
C GLU A 460 24.05 0.54 11.54
N ILE A 461 23.19 1.12 12.38
CA ILE A 461 23.64 2.12 13.34
C ILE A 461 24.16 1.44 14.61
N THR A 462 25.49 1.30 14.67
CA THR A 462 26.11 0.42 15.66
C THR A 462 26.30 1.05 17.05
N ASN A 463 26.51 2.38 17.23
CA ASN A 463 26.57 3.12 18.52
C ASN A 463 26.81 4.67 18.42
N THR A 464 26.48 5.36 17.32
CA THR A 464 26.82 6.80 17.14
C THR A 464 25.62 7.64 16.77
N ASP A 465 25.42 8.78 17.43
CA ASP A 465 24.35 9.73 17.13
C ASP A 465 24.38 10.10 15.63
N VAL A 466 23.23 9.96 14.96
CA VAL A 466 23.08 10.25 13.54
C VAL A 466 22.34 11.57 13.38
N ASN A 467 22.90 12.49 12.60
CA ASN A 467 22.31 13.79 12.33
C ASN A 467 22.22 13.99 10.82
N VAL A 468 21.01 14.14 10.30
CA VAL A 468 20.71 14.34 8.89
C VAL A 468 20.02 15.68 8.73
N THR A 469 20.37 16.45 7.71
CA THR A 469 19.67 17.70 7.38
C THR A 469 19.17 17.60 5.97
N ASP A 470 17.90 17.91 5.76
CA ASP A 470 17.20 17.64 4.50
C ASP A 470 15.98 18.58 4.33
N PHE A 471 15.11 18.33 3.35
CA PHE A 471 14.04 19.24 2.96
C PHE A 471 12.78 18.53 2.41
N VAL A 472 11.65 18.80 3.07
CA VAL A 472 10.32 18.44 2.57
C VAL A 472 9.65 19.66 1.90
N GLY A 473 8.98 19.44 0.77
CA GLY A 473 8.33 20.49 -0.01
C GLY A 473 7.40 19.98 -1.11
N HIS A 474 6.80 20.86 -1.91
CA HIS A 474 5.76 20.48 -2.87
C HIS A 474 6.18 19.39 -3.88
N ALA A 475 7.46 19.34 -4.27
CA ALA A 475 8.02 18.30 -5.14
C ALA A 475 8.51 17.05 -4.39
N ASN A 476 8.57 17.11 -3.05
CA ASN A 476 9.08 16.07 -2.16
C ASN A 476 8.31 16.13 -0.82
N PRO A 477 7.01 15.77 -0.81
CA PRO A 477 6.16 15.98 0.36
C PRO A 477 6.53 15.07 1.54
N TYR A 478 7.27 13.98 1.31
CA TYR A 478 7.62 12.99 2.33
C TYR A 478 9.06 12.50 2.17
N ASP A 479 9.81 12.55 3.27
CA ASP A 479 11.18 12.03 3.31
C ASP A 479 11.27 10.85 4.26
N PHE A 480 11.56 9.65 3.76
CA PHE A 480 11.77 8.46 4.61
C PHE A 480 13.25 8.05 4.70
N TYR A 481 13.72 7.86 5.94
CA TYR A 481 15.05 7.36 6.26
C TYR A 481 14.97 5.93 6.80
N ALA A 482 15.69 5.01 6.18
CA ALA A 482 15.80 3.65 6.69
C ALA A 482 16.91 3.55 7.75
N ILE A 483 16.58 2.95 8.89
CA ILE A 483 17.45 2.64 10.01
C ILE A 483 17.46 1.12 10.19
N GLU A 484 18.63 0.51 10.13
CA GLU A 484 18.81 -0.92 10.44
C GLU A 484 19.39 -1.10 11.84
N LEU A 485 18.72 -1.94 12.63
CA LEU A 485 19.14 -2.30 13.98
C LEU A 485 19.46 -3.79 14.04
N GLY A 486 20.74 -4.14 14.22
CA GLY A 486 21.17 -5.53 14.40
C GLY A 486 20.91 -6.11 15.81
N ARG A 487 20.27 -5.35 16.70
CA ARG A 487 19.73 -5.77 18.01
C ARG A 487 18.90 -4.64 18.61
N GLY A 488 18.04 -4.97 19.57
CA GLY A 488 17.19 -3.98 20.23
C GLY A 488 17.96 -2.85 20.94
N LYS A 489 17.54 -1.59 20.77
CA LYS A 489 18.18 -0.39 21.35
C LYS A 489 17.17 0.71 21.69
N ASN A 490 17.42 1.44 22.77
CA ASN A 490 16.73 2.71 23.05
C ASN A 490 17.29 3.83 22.16
N LEU A 491 16.44 4.40 21.31
CA LEU A 491 16.76 5.55 20.47
C LEU A 491 15.91 6.76 20.87
N THR A 492 16.46 7.95 20.70
CA THR A 492 15.69 9.19 20.67
C THR A 492 15.83 9.83 19.30
N ILE A 493 14.71 9.98 18.59
CA ILE A 493 14.64 10.59 17.27
C ILE A 493 14.07 11.99 17.43
N ARG A 494 14.74 13.03 16.94
CA ARG A 494 14.27 14.43 17.00
C ARG A 494 14.20 15.07 15.62
N LEU A 495 13.12 15.79 15.37
CA LEU A 495 12.97 16.69 14.24
C LEU A 495 13.21 18.13 14.71
N GLN A 496 14.25 18.76 14.19
CA GLN A 496 14.71 20.11 14.57
C GLN A 496 14.98 20.96 13.32
N GLY A 497 15.36 22.23 13.52
CA GLY A 497 15.93 23.07 12.46
C GLY A 497 14.97 23.52 11.35
N HIS A 498 13.68 23.17 11.47
CA HIS A 498 12.65 23.54 10.50
C HIS A 498 12.10 24.94 10.73
N ASN A 499 11.72 25.60 9.63
CA ASN A 499 11.20 26.97 9.60
C ASN A 499 9.72 27.04 9.23
N ALA A 500 9.11 25.91 8.87
CA ALA A 500 7.67 25.68 8.76
C ALA A 500 7.30 24.28 9.32
N ASP A 501 6.01 24.05 9.56
CA ASP A 501 5.52 22.84 10.23
C ASP A 501 5.80 21.58 9.39
N ALA A 502 6.41 20.57 10.02
CA ALA A 502 6.66 19.24 9.48
C ALA A 502 6.44 18.18 10.57
N ASP A 503 5.98 17.00 10.18
CA ASP A 503 5.65 15.91 11.09
C ASP A 503 6.65 14.77 11.03
N LEU A 504 6.99 14.21 12.19
CA LEU A 504 7.87 13.06 12.36
C LEU A 504 7.03 11.79 12.51
N VAL A 505 7.22 10.82 11.63
CA VAL A 505 6.63 9.48 11.72
C VAL A 505 7.71 8.42 11.83
N VAL A 506 7.43 7.30 12.48
CA VAL A 506 8.28 6.11 12.44
C VAL A 506 7.43 4.92 12.05
N VAL A 507 7.89 4.15 11.06
CA VAL A 507 7.18 3.07 10.38
C VAL A 507 8.06 1.83 10.35
N ARG A 508 7.45 0.65 10.35
CA ARG A 508 8.10 -0.62 10.03
C ARG A 508 7.21 -1.33 9.03
N ASP A 509 7.72 -1.49 7.83
CA ASP A 509 7.12 -2.29 6.77
C ASP A 509 7.06 -3.75 7.21
N LEU A 510 5.85 -4.30 7.35
CA LEU A 510 5.61 -5.65 7.88
C LEU A 510 5.24 -6.65 6.78
N ASN A 511 4.85 -6.17 5.59
CA ASN A 511 4.35 -6.97 4.48
C ASN A 511 5.29 -6.97 3.25
N GLU A 512 6.36 -6.16 3.29
CA GLU A 512 7.37 -6.01 2.23
C GLU A 512 6.76 -5.56 0.89
N ASP A 513 5.67 -4.78 0.94
CA ASP A 513 5.02 -4.21 -0.24
C ASP A 513 5.57 -2.82 -0.60
N ASP A 514 5.04 -2.24 -1.69
CA ASP A 514 5.51 -0.95 -2.23
C ASP A 514 4.87 0.27 -1.54
N GLY A 515 4.25 0.09 -0.37
CA GLY A 515 3.57 1.13 0.40
C GLY A 515 3.76 1.02 1.92
N PHE A 516 3.17 1.97 2.64
CA PHE A 516 3.01 1.90 4.09
C PHE A 516 1.53 2.02 4.43
N THR A 517 1.00 1.07 5.18
CA THR A 517 -0.35 1.10 5.73
C THR A 517 -0.36 1.76 7.11
N SER A 518 -1.54 2.21 7.58
CA SER A 518 -1.64 2.84 8.90
C SER A 518 -1.24 1.91 10.05
N ASP A 519 -1.30 0.59 9.82
CA ASP A 519 -1.02 -0.43 10.82
C ASP A 519 0.49 -0.72 10.96
N GLU A 520 1.31 -0.19 10.06
CA GLU A 520 2.78 -0.32 10.02
C GLU A 520 3.49 0.85 10.73
N ILE A 521 2.73 1.86 11.18
CA ILE A 521 3.25 3.02 11.88
C ILE A 521 3.48 2.71 13.36
N ILE A 522 4.71 2.90 13.84
CA ILE A 522 5.15 2.62 15.22
C ILE A 522 5.07 3.86 16.12
N ALA A 523 5.25 5.04 15.55
CA ALA A 523 5.13 6.32 16.25
C ALA A 523 4.61 7.41 15.31
N PHE A 524 3.73 8.26 15.82
CA PHE A 524 3.03 9.34 15.10
C PHE A 524 3.25 10.70 15.81
N PRO A 525 3.12 11.85 15.15
CA PRO A 525 3.24 13.16 15.80
C PRO A 525 2.25 13.34 16.96
N PRO A 526 2.67 14.00 18.07
CA PRO A 526 1.79 14.35 19.18
C PRO A 526 0.73 15.38 18.76
N SER A 527 -0.42 15.38 19.43
CA SER A 527 -1.60 16.21 19.15
C SER A 527 -1.39 17.74 19.23
N GLU A 528 -0.24 18.22 19.73
CA GLU A 528 0.11 19.64 19.77
C GLU A 528 1.26 19.95 18.81
N ARG A 529 0.97 20.74 17.76
CA ARG A 529 1.92 21.16 16.72
C ARG A 529 3.02 22.04 17.32
N SER A 530 4.18 21.44 17.60
CA SER A 530 5.34 22.06 18.22
C SER A 530 6.51 22.09 17.24
N ALA A 531 7.25 23.21 17.20
CA ALA A 531 8.40 23.45 16.32
C ALA A 531 9.64 22.55 16.58
N ASN A 532 9.56 21.59 17.49
CA ASN A 532 10.52 20.51 17.64
C ASN A 532 9.74 19.24 18.05
N GLN A 533 9.90 18.15 17.28
CA GLN A 533 9.26 16.86 17.58
C GLN A 533 10.31 15.87 18.09
N GLU A 534 9.96 15.03 19.06
CA GLU A 534 10.88 14.04 19.67
C GLU A 534 10.14 12.73 19.95
N VAL A 535 10.73 11.61 19.54
CA VAL A 535 10.28 10.24 19.80
C VAL A 535 11.39 9.50 20.54
N THR A 536 11.18 9.14 21.81
CA THR A 536 12.10 8.30 22.59
C THR A 536 11.48 6.95 22.87
N ARG A 537 12.05 5.86 22.33
CA ARG A 537 11.55 4.49 22.53
C ARG A 537 12.64 3.44 22.34
N PHE A 538 12.40 2.22 22.84
CA PHE A 538 13.14 1.02 22.45
C PHE A 538 12.68 0.54 21.07
N PHE A 539 13.63 0.20 20.19
CA PHE A 539 13.40 -0.35 18.87
C PHE A 539 14.05 -1.73 18.82
N GLY A 540 13.32 -2.77 18.39
CA GLY A 540 13.82 -4.14 18.28
C GLY A 540 14.76 -4.35 17.08
N GLU A 541 15.25 -5.57 16.86
CA GLU A 541 16.02 -5.92 15.66
C GLU A 541 15.15 -5.77 14.38
N GLY A 542 15.72 -5.19 13.32
CA GLY A 542 15.06 -5.02 12.03
C GLY A 542 15.28 -3.66 11.37
N ILE A 543 14.59 -3.45 10.25
CA ILE A 543 14.62 -2.20 9.48
C ILE A 543 13.40 -1.35 9.87
N TYR A 544 13.64 -0.08 10.15
CA TYR A 544 12.63 0.92 10.48
C TYR A 544 12.77 2.11 9.53
N TYR A 545 11.66 2.76 9.21
CA TYR A 545 11.62 3.94 8.36
C TYR A 545 11.18 5.15 9.18
N VAL A 546 12.03 6.15 9.28
CA VAL A 546 11.73 7.42 9.95
C VAL A 546 11.32 8.42 8.87
N GLY A 547 10.05 8.78 8.85
CA GLY A 547 9.49 9.71 7.88
C GLY A 547 9.45 11.15 8.42
N VAL A 548 9.70 12.12 7.56
CA VAL A 548 9.39 13.53 7.77
C VAL A 548 8.37 13.94 6.73
N LEU A 549 7.22 14.46 7.15
CA LEU A 549 6.11 14.82 6.27
C LEU A 549 5.95 16.33 6.21
N LYS A 550 5.82 16.85 4.99
CA LYS A 550 5.40 18.23 4.74
C LYS A 550 3.97 18.41 5.22
N VAL A 551 3.73 19.41 6.07
CA VAL A 551 2.36 19.74 6.52
C VAL A 551 1.75 20.83 5.65
N LYS A 552 2.44 21.97 5.44
CA LYS A 552 1.87 23.13 4.72
C LYS A 552 2.86 23.80 3.76
N ASP A 553 3.86 24.47 4.32
CA ASP A 553 4.93 25.12 3.55
C ASP A 553 6.14 24.20 3.38
N ASN A 554 6.98 24.50 2.40
CA ASN A 554 8.23 23.77 2.27
C ASN A 554 9.17 24.15 3.42
N THR A 555 9.80 23.17 4.06
CA THR A 555 10.72 23.41 5.17
C THR A 555 11.96 22.54 5.03
N ALA A 556 13.11 23.15 5.34
CA ALA A 556 14.28 22.36 5.68
C ALA A 556 14.04 21.72 7.06
N TYR A 557 14.74 20.65 7.40
CA TYR A 557 14.72 20.09 8.74
C TYR A 557 16.03 19.39 9.05
N THR A 558 16.26 19.11 10.33
CA THR A 558 17.35 18.28 10.83
C THR A 558 16.75 17.12 11.61
N LEU A 559 17.01 15.90 11.18
CA LEU A 559 16.67 14.67 11.88
C LEU A 559 17.87 14.20 12.71
N GLU A 560 17.71 14.13 14.02
CA GLU A 560 18.71 13.64 14.98
C GLU A 560 18.26 12.28 15.54
N VAL A 561 19.14 11.29 15.61
CA VAL A 561 18.90 9.96 16.20
C VAL A 561 19.99 9.69 17.23
N ASP A 562 19.63 9.82 18.51
CA ASP A 562 20.51 9.68 19.67
C ASP A 562 20.40 8.31 20.34
N PHE A 563 21.54 7.78 20.79
CA PHE A 563 21.59 6.51 21.53
C PHE A 563 21.55 6.74 23.04
N LEU A 564 20.55 6.17 23.72
CA LEU A 564 20.57 6.09 25.17
C LEU A 564 21.39 4.87 25.60
N ASN A 565 22.55 5.10 26.21
CA ASN A 565 23.25 4.06 26.97
C ASN A 565 22.44 3.77 28.24
N ASN A 566 21.61 2.71 28.26
CA ASN A 566 21.33 1.90 29.44
C ASN A 566 20.52 0.63 29.13
N ASP A 567 21.03 -0.45 29.73
CA ASP A 567 20.61 -1.85 29.97
C ASP A 567 19.18 -2.30 29.64
N GLU A 568 19.10 -3.53 29.10
CA GLU A 568 17.89 -4.39 29.07
C GLU A 568 17.15 -4.31 30.42
N PRO A 569 15.80 -4.23 30.44
CA PRO A 569 15.05 -4.28 31.68
C PRO A 569 15.37 -5.57 32.46
N PRO A 570 15.55 -5.51 33.79
CA PRO A 570 15.78 -6.72 34.57
C PRO A 570 14.55 -7.62 34.50
N ASP A 571 14.74 -8.90 34.15
CA ASP A 571 13.73 -9.96 34.29
C ASP A 571 13.25 -10.02 35.76
N ASN A 572 12.01 -9.60 36.01
CA ASN A 572 11.43 -9.56 37.35
C ASN A 572 10.22 -10.49 37.52
N ALA A 573 9.71 -11.12 36.47
CA ALA A 573 8.56 -12.00 36.49
C ALA A 573 8.98 -13.46 36.28
N GLY A 574 8.22 -14.42 36.81
CA GLY A 574 8.57 -15.83 36.69
C GLY A 574 7.75 -16.52 35.62
N ASN A 575 8.34 -17.49 34.92
CA ASN A 575 7.74 -18.22 33.79
C ASN A 575 6.69 -19.27 34.16
N GLY A 576 6.03 -19.10 35.31
CA GLY A 576 4.91 -19.93 35.71
C GLY A 576 4.21 -19.39 36.95
N LEU A 577 2.99 -19.88 37.21
CA LEU A 577 2.12 -19.40 38.29
C LEU A 577 2.79 -19.36 39.67
N SER A 578 3.70 -20.29 39.96
CA SER A 578 4.43 -20.34 41.24
C SER A 578 5.52 -19.26 41.39
N GLY A 579 6.03 -18.74 40.27
CA GLY A 579 7.02 -17.65 40.19
C GLY A 579 6.38 -16.29 39.89
N ALA A 580 5.05 -16.21 39.80
CA ALA A 580 4.36 -15.03 39.35
C ALA A 580 4.61 -13.80 40.25
N THR A 581 4.86 -12.66 39.61
CA THR A 581 5.07 -11.38 40.29
C THR A 581 3.76 -10.82 40.82
N ASP A 582 3.77 -10.43 42.10
CA ASP A 582 2.57 -9.98 42.80
C ASP A 582 2.28 -8.50 42.52
N LEU A 583 1.16 -8.24 41.82
CA LEU A 583 0.64 -6.89 41.57
C LEU A 583 -0.24 -6.39 42.72
N GLY A 584 -0.69 -7.26 43.62
CA GLY A 584 -1.57 -6.91 44.73
C GLY A 584 -3.04 -6.75 44.32
N ILE A 585 -3.71 -5.73 44.87
CA ILE A 585 -5.15 -5.48 44.68
C ILE A 585 -5.29 -4.24 43.79
N PRO A 586 -5.68 -4.38 42.50
CA PRO A 586 -5.86 -3.26 41.60
C PRO A 586 -7.06 -2.40 42.01
N GLY A 587 -6.99 -1.11 41.73
CA GLY A 587 -8.07 -0.15 41.91
C GLY A 587 -8.20 0.73 40.67
N SER A 588 -8.87 1.88 40.81
CA SER A 588 -9.06 2.83 39.70
C SER A 588 -7.78 3.55 39.26
N GLU A 589 -6.70 3.44 40.04
CA GLU A 589 -5.38 3.92 39.66
C GLU A 589 -4.59 2.74 39.06
N PRO A 590 -4.00 2.89 37.88
CA PRO A 590 -3.40 1.78 37.16
C PRO A 590 -2.07 1.34 37.78
N ILE A 591 -1.86 0.03 37.81
CA ILE A 591 -0.60 -0.60 38.17
C ILE A 591 0.18 -0.87 36.89
N ILE A 592 1.35 -0.24 36.76
CA ILE A 592 2.22 -0.38 35.59
C ILE A 592 3.52 -1.10 35.98
N ARG A 593 3.91 -2.10 35.19
CA ARG A 593 5.22 -2.80 35.28
C ARG A 593 5.84 -2.96 33.89
N ARG A 594 7.16 -3.08 33.82
CA ARG A 594 7.92 -3.35 32.60
C ARG A 594 8.71 -4.62 32.75
N ASP A 595 8.73 -5.42 31.69
CA ASP A 595 9.51 -6.66 31.59
C ASP A 595 9.74 -7.01 30.11
N TRP A 596 10.25 -8.22 29.82
CA TRP A 596 10.55 -8.68 28.46
C TRP A 596 10.33 -10.19 28.33
N VAL A 597 9.93 -10.64 27.14
CA VAL A 597 9.84 -12.06 26.78
C VAL A 597 10.66 -12.37 25.53
N SER A 598 11.21 -13.58 25.45
CA SER A 598 12.07 -14.04 24.35
C SER A 598 11.93 -15.54 24.08
N GLU A 599 12.64 -16.07 23.08
CA GLU A 599 12.76 -17.53 22.89
C GLU A 599 13.30 -18.27 24.13
N ASP A 600 14.19 -17.62 24.88
CA ASP A 600 14.77 -18.15 26.13
C ASP A 600 13.88 -17.89 27.36
N ASP A 601 13.10 -16.80 27.33
CA ASP A 601 12.17 -16.37 28.37
C ASP A 601 10.73 -16.31 27.82
N GLN A 602 10.11 -17.48 27.68
CA GLN A 602 8.90 -17.62 26.86
C GLN A 602 7.63 -17.04 27.47
N ALA A 603 7.64 -16.72 28.76
CA ALA A 603 6.44 -16.26 29.45
C ALA A 603 6.77 -15.58 30.77
N ASP A 604 6.01 -14.54 31.08
CA ASP A 604 6.02 -13.85 32.36
C ASP A 604 4.65 -13.89 33.01
N PHE A 605 4.60 -14.32 34.26
CA PHE A 605 3.35 -14.38 35.02
C PHE A 605 3.28 -13.30 36.09
N TYR A 606 2.11 -12.69 36.18
CA TYR A 606 1.71 -11.72 37.20
C TYR A 606 0.49 -12.23 37.93
N ARG A 607 0.38 -11.98 39.23
CA ARG A 607 -0.81 -12.33 40.03
C ARG A 607 -1.44 -11.10 40.65
N PHE A 608 -2.77 -11.10 40.75
CA PHE A 608 -3.53 -10.05 41.42
C PHE A 608 -4.78 -10.62 42.12
N GLN A 609 -5.35 -9.85 43.04
CA GLN A 609 -6.52 -10.25 43.82
C GLN A 609 -7.64 -9.21 43.71
N LEU A 610 -8.87 -9.67 43.51
CA LEU A 610 -10.08 -8.85 43.59
C LEU A 610 -10.90 -9.21 44.85
N ASN A 611 -11.38 -8.19 45.56
CA ASN A 611 -12.19 -8.36 46.77
C ASN A 611 -13.70 -8.24 46.53
N GLU A 612 -14.09 -7.64 45.41
CA GLU A 612 -15.46 -7.39 44.98
C GLU A 612 -15.54 -7.55 43.46
N THR A 613 -16.74 -7.77 42.92
CA THR A 613 -16.94 -7.84 41.47
C THR A 613 -16.49 -6.53 40.83
N SER A 614 -15.53 -6.62 39.92
CA SER A 614 -14.86 -5.45 39.34
C SER A 614 -14.65 -5.65 37.84
N LYS A 615 -14.82 -4.57 37.08
CA LYS A 615 -14.37 -4.49 35.69
C LYS A 615 -12.87 -4.22 35.71
N ILE A 616 -12.08 -5.14 35.18
CA ILE A 616 -10.65 -4.98 34.98
C ILE A 616 -10.38 -4.52 33.55
N SER A 617 -9.36 -3.68 33.41
CA SER A 617 -8.76 -3.31 32.14
C SER A 617 -7.27 -3.60 32.23
N ALA A 618 -6.79 -4.49 31.37
CA ALA A 618 -5.39 -4.93 31.32
C ALA A 618 -4.81 -4.76 29.93
N PHE A 619 -3.56 -4.29 29.84
CA PHE A 619 -2.89 -4.01 28.58
C PHE A 619 -1.46 -4.54 28.56
N LEU A 620 -0.99 -5.03 27.41
CA LEU A 620 0.43 -5.06 27.06
C LEU A 620 0.68 -4.01 25.99
N TYR A 621 1.52 -3.05 26.30
CA TYR A 621 1.86 -1.94 25.43
C TYR A 621 3.37 -1.71 25.45
N ASP A 622 3.87 -0.73 24.69
CA ASP A 622 5.30 -0.51 24.48
C ASP A 622 6.06 -1.67 23.81
N MET A 623 5.36 -2.66 23.22
CA MET A 623 5.98 -3.83 22.61
C MET A 623 6.86 -3.49 21.39
N THR A 624 7.91 -4.29 21.15
CA THR A 624 8.84 -4.16 20.02
C THR A 624 8.88 -5.38 19.10
N GLY A 625 8.38 -6.51 19.59
CA GLY A 625 8.09 -7.74 18.88
C GLY A 625 6.65 -8.18 19.18
N ASN A 626 6.38 -9.48 19.17
CA ASN A 626 5.03 -10.00 19.42
C ASN A 626 5.01 -10.78 20.74
N ALA A 627 4.24 -10.26 21.70
CA ALA A 627 3.85 -10.99 22.90
C ALA A 627 2.34 -10.98 23.06
N GLN A 628 1.82 -12.03 23.67
CA GLN A 628 0.39 -12.21 23.87
C GLN A 628 0.04 -11.98 25.33
N LEU A 629 -1.12 -11.35 25.58
CA LEU A 629 -1.66 -11.23 26.93
C LEU A 629 -2.57 -12.43 27.22
N GLU A 630 -2.45 -12.96 28.44
CA GLU A 630 -3.09 -14.08 29.16
C GLU A 630 -4.05 -13.75 30.31
N LEU A 631 -5.38 -13.88 30.19
CA LEU A 631 -6.41 -13.92 31.28
C LEU A 631 -6.52 -15.26 32.01
N ILE A 632 -6.01 -15.47 33.24
CA ILE A 632 -6.06 -16.81 33.90
C ILE A 632 -6.65 -16.78 35.33
N GLN A 633 -7.38 -17.84 35.70
CA GLN A 633 -7.76 -18.16 37.08
C GLN A 633 -7.50 -19.64 37.39
N ASP A 634 -6.51 -19.93 38.25
CA ASP A 634 -6.22 -21.29 38.76
C ASP A 634 -7.36 -21.74 39.69
N MET A 635 -8.33 -22.47 39.13
CA MET A 635 -9.57 -22.86 39.81
C MET A 635 -9.35 -24.04 40.76
N ASN A 636 -8.41 -24.93 40.42
CA ASN A 636 -8.18 -26.16 41.18
C ASN A 636 -7.01 -26.05 42.18
N GLY A 637 -6.25 -24.96 42.11
CA GLY A 637 -5.15 -24.61 43.00
C GLY A 637 -3.90 -25.47 42.81
N ASN A 638 -3.71 -26.08 41.65
CA ASN A 638 -2.61 -27.01 41.39
C ASN A 638 -1.36 -26.31 40.83
N GLY A 639 -1.44 -25.03 40.47
CA GLY A 639 -0.33 -24.23 39.96
C GLY A 639 0.10 -24.56 38.53
N LEU A 640 -0.73 -25.26 37.76
CA LEU A 640 -0.63 -25.44 36.31
C LEU A 640 -1.69 -24.57 35.63
N VAL A 641 -1.47 -24.22 34.36
CA VAL A 641 -2.49 -23.53 33.55
C VAL A 641 -3.18 -24.57 32.68
N GLU A 642 -4.44 -24.83 32.95
CA GLU A 642 -5.26 -25.73 32.16
C GLU A 642 -6.13 -24.95 31.15
N PRO A 643 -6.56 -25.55 30.02
CA PRO A 643 -7.38 -24.87 29.03
C PRO A 643 -8.64 -24.23 29.60
N GLU A 644 -9.28 -24.88 30.57
CA GLU A 644 -10.48 -24.41 31.26
C GLU A 644 -10.24 -23.26 32.26
N GLU A 645 -8.98 -22.98 32.60
CA GLU A 645 -8.58 -21.93 33.55
C GLU A 645 -8.21 -20.61 32.86
N ARG A 646 -8.19 -20.61 31.52
CA ARG A 646 -7.96 -19.42 30.68
C ARG A 646 -9.29 -18.70 30.45
N ILE A 647 -9.44 -17.53 31.07
CA ILE A 647 -10.62 -16.67 30.99
C ILE A 647 -10.57 -15.80 29.73
N ALA A 648 -9.47 -15.04 29.62
CA ALA A 648 -9.10 -14.07 28.60
C ALA A 648 -7.98 -14.60 27.69
N ALA A 649 -7.83 -14.01 26.51
CA ALA A 649 -6.52 -13.61 26.03
C ALA A 649 -6.56 -12.68 24.80
N SER A 650 -5.41 -12.14 24.42
CA SER A 650 -5.24 -11.14 23.37
C SER A 650 -3.99 -11.53 22.60
N GLN A 651 -4.13 -11.66 21.27
CA GLN A 651 -3.10 -12.23 20.39
C GLN A 651 -2.99 -11.42 19.10
N ASN A 652 -2.86 -10.11 19.24
CA ASN A 652 -2.59 -9.25 18.10
C ASN A 652 -1.23 -9.63 17.47
N LYS A 653 -1.07 -9.28 16.19
CA LYS A 653 0.16 -9.60 15.46
C LYS A 653 1.14 -8.44 15.60
N GLY A 654 2.42 -8.77 15.75
CA GLY A 654 3.47 -7.77 15.85
C GLY A 654 3.40 -6.99 17.16
N ALA A 655 3.83 -5.74 17.13
CA ALA A 655 3.93 -4.86 18.30
C ALA A 655 2.63 -4.13 18.67
N GLN A 656 1.49 -4.62 18.19
CA GLN A 656 0.18 -4.02 18.45
C GLN A 656 -0.21 -4.14 19.92
N LEU A 657 -0.93 -3.15 20.46
CA LEU A 657 -1.45 -3.17 21.84
C LEU A 657 -2.24 -4.47 22.09
N GLU A 658 -1.88 -5.23 23.12
CA GLU A 658 -2.76 -6.27 23.65
C GLU A 658 -3.68 -5.68 24.69
N GLN A 659 -4.97 -5.99 24.65
CA GLN A 659 -5.96 -5.41 25.56
C GLN A 659 -6.99 -6.44 26.01
N LEU A 660 -7.33 -6.39 27.30
CA LEU A 660 -8.38 -7.16 27.93
C LEU A 660 -9.24 -6.31 28.84
N ASP A 661 -10.55 -6.32 28.55
CA ASP A 661 -11.57 -5.78 29.45
C ASP A 661 -12.49 -6.89 29.92
N ARG A 662 -12.57 -7.14 31.23
CA ARG A 662 -13.43 -8.20 31.78
C ARG A 662 -14.08 -7.79 33.09
N VAL A 663 -15.35 -8.14 33.28
CA VAL A 663 -15.95 -8.13 34.62
C VAL A 663 -15.59 -9.44 35.29
N LEU A 664 -14.88 -9.36 36.41
CA LEU A 664 -14.41 -10.50 37.18
C LEU A 664 -15.03 -10.50 38.57
N LEU A 665 -15.35 -11.69 39.06
CA LEU A 665 -15.84 -11.92 40.42
C LEU A 665 -14.69 -11.75 41.45
N PRO A 666 -14.99 -11.67 42.76
CA PRO A 666 -13.96 -11.70 43.80
C PRO A 666 -13.14 -12.99 43.69
N GLY A 667 -11.81 -12.88 43.61
CA GLY A 667 -10.96 -14.03 43.35
C GLY A 667 -9.48 -13.68 43.21
N ASN A 668 -8.67 -14.73 43.03
CA ASN A 668 -7.26 -14.60 42.66
C ASN A 668 -7.12 -14.89 41.16
N TYR A 669 -6.40 -14.03 40.47
CA TYR A 669 -6.25 -14.06 39.02
C TYR A 669 -4.79 -13.87 38.64
N PHE A 670 -4.47 -14.28 37.42
CA PHE A 670 -3.15 -14.15 36.85
C PHE A 670 -3.23 -13.48 35.47
N LEU A 671 -2.22 -12.65 35.18
CA LEU A 671 -1.92 -12.20 33.82
C LEU A 671 -0.67 -12.92 33.34
N ALA A 672 -0.65 -13.37 32.09
CA ALA A 672 0.56 -13.88 31.46
C ALA A 672 0.93 -13.02 30.25
N ALA A 673 2.20 -12.64 30.11
CA ALA A 673 2.74 -12.11 28.85
C ALA A 673 3.58 -13.22 28.22
N THR A 674 3.23 -13.72 27.04
CA THR A 674 3.91 -14.88 26.42
C THR A 674 4.55 -14.51 25.10
N HIS A 675 5.78 -15.00 24.89
CA HIS A 675 6.50 -14.84 23.62
C HIS A 675 5.74 -15.53 22.49
N ALA A 676 5.57 -14.83 21.35
CA ALA A 676 4.85 -15.40 20.21
C ALA A 676 5.80 -15.78 19.05
N VAL A 677 6.55 -14.80 18.52
CA VAL A 677 7.38 -14.98 17.30
C VAL A 677 8.71 -14.25 17.39
N ALA A 678 8.73 -13.04 17.94
CA ALA A 678 9.92 -12.21 18.04
C ALA A 678 10.05 -11.68 19.47
N ASP A 679 11.28 -11.66 19.97
CA ASP A 679 11.62 -11.15 21.30
C ASP A 679 11.10 -9.73 21.47
N THR A 680 10.52 -9.45 22.64
CA THR A 680 9.89 -8.16 22.89
C THR A 680 9.97 -7.76 24.35
N ASP A 681 10.34 -6.49 24.55
CA ASP A 681 10.03 -5.80 25.80
C ASP A 681 8.53 -5.50 25.83
N TYR A 682 7.95 -5.30 27.01
CA TYR A 682 6.58 -4.82 27.15
C TYR A 682 6.37 -4.07 28.46
N SER A 683 5.36 -3.20 28.47
CA SER A 683 4.77 -2.61 29.66
C SER A 683 3.41 -3.27 29.91
N ILE A 684 3.18 -3.80 31.11
CA ILE A 684 1.87 -4.28 31.55
C ILE A 684 1.17 -3.20 32.37
N TRP A 685 -0.08 -2.89 32.00
CA TRP A 685 -0.98 -2.00 32.74
C TRP A 685 -2.16 -2.81 33.26
N LEU A 686 -2.54 -2.63 34.52
CA LEU A 686 -3.72 -3.23 35.12
C LEU A 686 -4.46 -2.23 36.01
N GLU A 687 -5.75 -2.04 35.75
CA GLU A 687 -6.67 -1.30 36.63
C GLU A 687 -7.96 -2.08 36.87
N ALA A 688 -8.69 -1.71 37.92
CA ALA A 688 -9.97 -2.32 38.27
C ALA A 688 -10.95 -1.31 38.85
N ALA A 689 -12.19 -1.32 38.33
CA ALA A 689 -13.29 -0.50 38.82
C ALA A 689 -14.43 -1.40 39.37
N PRO A 690 -14.91 -1.20 40.61
CA PRO A 690 -16.03 -1.96 41.15
C PRO A 690 -17.29 -1.83 40.28
N VAL A 691 -17.97 -2.95 40.03
CA VAL A 691 -19.26 -2.98 39.32
C VAL A 691 -20.37 -3.05 40.35
N ALA A 692 -21.41 -2.21 40.17
CA ALA A 692 -22.57 -2.26 41.04
C ALA A 692 -23.29 -3.63 40.89
N PRO A 693 -23.72 -4.27 41.99
CA PRO A 693 -24.46 -5.52 41.90
C PRO A 693 -25.79 -5.30 41.15
N SER A 694 -26.02 -6.12 40.12
CA SER A 694 -27.30 -6.19 39.40
C SER A 694 -28.41 -6.73 40.33
N PRO A 695 -29.70 -6.38 40.12
CA PRO A 695 -30.79 -7.05 40.81
C PRO A 695 -30.76 -8.56 40.52
N GLU A 696 -30.70 -9.40 41.57
CA GLU A 696 -30.72 -10.86 41.41
C GLU A 696 -31.97 -11.29 40.62
N ALA A 697 -31.77 -11.93 39.48
CA ALA A 697 -32.82 -12.60 38.75
C ALA A 697 -33.16 -13.92 39.47
N GLY A 698 -34.43 -14.30 39.50
CA GLY A 698 -34.83 -15.51 40.20
C GLY A 698 -34.69 -16.77 39.34
N ASN A 699 -34.40 -17.91 39.94
CA ASN A 699 -34.20 -19.20 39.25
C ASN A 699 -35.49 -19.91 38.82
N ALA A 700 -36.65 -19.25 38.88
CA ALA A 700 -37.93 -19.85 38.52
C ALA A 700 -38.88 -18.79 37.94
N LEU A 701 -39.74 -19.19 36.98
CA LEU A 701 -40.67 -18.29 36.28
C LEU A 701 -41.44 -17.33 37.21
N PRO A 702 -41.98 -17.77 38.38
CA PRO A 702 -42.75 -16.88 39.26
C PRO A 702 -41.95 -15.74 39.93
N VAL A 703 -40.62 -15.86 39.95
CA VAL A 703 -39.70 -14.89 40.55
C VAL A 703 -38.75 -14.30 39.50
N ALA A 704 -39.05 -14.50 38.22
CA ALA A 704 -38.26 -13.94 37.12
C ALA A 704 -38.20 -12.41 37.18
N LEU A 705 -37.05 -11.85 36.84
CA LEU A 705 -36.86 -10.40 36.77
C LEU A 705 -37.64 -9.82 35.58
N ASP A 706 -38.49 -8.83 35.85
CA ASP A 706 -39.36 -8.21 34.84
C ASP A 706 -38.63 -7.12 34.05
N LEU A 707 -38.34 -7.39 32.77
CA LEU A 707 -37.82 -6.40 31.83
C LEU A 707 -38.94 -5.53 31.23
N GLY A 708 -40.21 -5.89 31.45
CA GLY A 708 -41.37 -5.13 31.00
C GLY A 708 -41.75 -5.36 29.54
N ALA A 709 -42.44 -4.37 28.97
CA ALA A 709 -42.89 -4.42 27.58
C ALA A 709 -41.74 -4.07 26.63
N LEU A 710 -41.46 -4.98 25.69
CA LEU A 710 -40.33 -4.89 24.77
C LEU A 710 -40.68 -4.02 23.57
N ASN A 711 -40.56 -2.70 23.73
CA ASN A 711 -40.71 -1.72 22.65
C ASN A 711 -39.37 -1.12 22.21
N THR A 712 -38.35 -1.29 23.02
CA THR A 712 -36.95 -0.90 22.78
C THR A 712 -36.06 -2.03 23.27
N PRO A 713 -34.78 -2.10 22.83
CA PRO A 713 -33.80 -3.00 23.42
C PRO A 713 -33.80 -2.90 24.95
N GLN A 714 -33.71 -4.06 25.61
CA GLN A 714 -33.52 -4.18 27.06
C GLN A 714 -32.23 -4.92 27.32
N THR A 715 -31.48 -4.48 28.33
CA THR A 715 -30.26 -5.17 28.78
C THR A 715 -30.38 -5.55 30.24
N ALA A 716 -29.71 -6.64 30.60
CA ALA A 716 -29.54 -7.08 31.98
C ALA A 716 -28.16 -7.70 32.13
N SER A 717 -27.65 -7.78 33.36
CA SER A 717 -26.42 -8.52 33.67
C SER A 717 -26.63 -9.35 34.91
N GLY A 718 -25.88 -10.44 35.03
CA GLY A 718 -26.05 -11.38 36.13
C GLY A 718 -24.84 -12.28 36.32
N VAL A 719 -24.96 -13.18 37.29
CA VAL A 719 -23.92 -14.16 37.61
C VAL A 719 -24.61 -15.50 37.81
N VAL A 720 -24.22 -16.52 37.03
CA VAL A 720 -24.63 -17.89 37.31
C VAL A 720 -23.48 -18.72 37.86
N ASP A 721 -23.76 -19.43 38.96
CA ASP A 721 -22.81 -20.25 39.70
C ASP A 721 -23.51 -21.47 40.36
N PRO A 722 -22.81 -22.40 41.02
CA PRO A 722 -23.46 -23.58 41.59
C PRO A 722 -24.47 -23.30 42.72
N ALA A 723 -24.42 -22.11 43.34
CA ALA A 723 -25.40 -21.65 44.32
C ALA A 723 -26.58 -20.93 43.65
N ASP A 724 -26.33 -20.28 42.51
CA ASP A 724 -27.31 -19.61 41.65
C ASP A 724 -27.21 -20.11 40.19
N PRO A 725 -27.69 -21.33 39.88
CA PRO A 725 -27.37 -21.98 38.61
C PRO A 725 -28.15 -21.42 37.41
N HIS A 726 -29.18 -20.61 37.67
CA HIS A 726 -30.14 -20.17 36.66
C HIS A 726 -30.66 -18.79 36.97
N ASP A 727 -30.60 -17.91 35.98
CA ASP A 727 -31.26 -16.62 36.00
C ASP A 727 -32.41 -16.63 34.99
N ILE A 728 -33.58 -16.16 35.43
CA ILE A 728 -34.75 -16.06 34.57
C ILE A 728 -35.22 -14.61 34.50
N TYR A 729 -35.35 -14.14 33.26
CA TYR A 729 -35.90 -12.84 32.91
C TYR A 729 -37.25 -13.05 32.23
N LYS A 730 -38.17 -12.10 32.40
CA LYS A 730 -39.45 -12.09 31.69
C LYS A 730 -39.65 -10.76 30.97
N PHE A 731 -40.25 -10.84 29.79
CA PHE A 731 -40.60 -9.67 28.98
C PHE A 731 -41.90 -9.92 28.22
N ARG A 732 -42.47 -8.87 27.63
CA ARG A 732 -43.72 -8.96 26.89
C ARG A 732 -43.64 -8.29 25.52
N LEU A 733 -44.05 -9.01 24.48
CA LEU A 733 -44.34 -8.45 23.16
C LEU A 733 -45.79 -7.95 23.12
N GLU A 734 -46.01 -6.65 22.94
CA GLU A 734 -47.36 -6.06 22.86
C GLU A 734 -48.01 -6.28 21.48
N THR A 735 -47.21 -6.41 20.44
CA THR A 735 -47.63 -6.77 19.08
C THR A 735 -46.79 -7.93 18.56
N PRO A 736 -47.29 -8.72 17.59
CA PRO A 736 -46.45 -9.69 16.92
C PRO A 736 -45.23 -9.02 16.30
N GLY A 737 -44.06 -9.64 16.40
CA GLY A 737 -42.81 -9.07 15.94
C GLY A 737 -41.65 -10.06 15.99
N ASP A 738 -40.52 -9.63 15.45
CA ASP A 738 -39.27 -10.38 15.46
C ASP A 738 -38.53 -10.14 16.79
N LEU A 739 -37.65 -11.06 17.16
CA LEU A 739 -36.89 -11.00 18.41
C LEU A 739 -35.46 -11.51 18.18
N SER A 740 -34.49 -10.75 18.70
CA SER A 740 -33.10 -11.16 18.85
C SER A 740 -32.70 -11.18 20.31
N LEU A 741 -32.00 -12.22 20.74
CA LEU A 741 -31.42 -12.37 22.07
C LEU A 741 -29.92 -12.61 21.96
N PHE A 742 -29.13 -11.92 22.78
CA PHE A 742 -27.68 -12.11 22.87
C PHE A 742 -27.25 -12.32 24.32
N LEU A 743 -26.38 -13.30 24.55
CA LEU A 743 -25.69 -13.51 25.82
C LEU A 743 -24.18 -13.33 25.61
N ASP A 744 -23.59 -12.29 26.16
CA ASP A 744 -22.17 -11.96 26.05
C ASP A 744 -21.55 -11.62 27.42
N GLY A 745 -20.36 -11.01 27.44
CA GLY A 745 -19.68 -10.64 28.69
C GLY A 745 -19.26 -11.81 29.59
N MET A 746 -19.26 -13.04 29.05
CA MET A 746 -19.10 -14.26 29.85
C MET A 746 -17.67 -14.49 30.33
N SER A 747 -17.52 -14.85 31.62
CA SER A 747 -16.23 -15.26 32.22
C SER A 747 -16.04 -16.79 32.31
N GLY A 748 -17.02 -17.55 31.83
CA GLY A 748 -17.10 -19.02 31.79
C GLY A 748 -18.26 -19.42 30.87
N ASN A 749 -18.81 -20.64 30.98
CA ASN A 749 -19.87 -21.12 30.07
C ASN A 749 -21.28 -21.02 30.65
N ALA A 750 -22.20 -20.36 29.93
CA ALA A 750 -23.64 -20.38 30.18
C ALA A 750 -24.47 -20.48 28.88
N ASP A 751 -25.57 -21.23 28.96
CA ASP A 751 -26.49 -21.46 27.85
C ASP A 751 -27.67 -20.47 27.87
N LEU A 752 -28.23 -20.19 26.69
CA LEU A 752 -29.37 -19.27 26.52
C LEU A 752 -30.60 -20.01 25.98
N ARG A 753 -31.78 -19.75 26.56
CA ARG A 753 -33.07 -20.32 26.08
C ARG A 753 -34.19 -19.28 26.09
N LEU A 754 -35.02 -19.33 25.05
CA LEU A 754 -36.29 -18.60 24.98
C LEU A 754 -37.45 -19.54 25.28
N ILE A 755 -38.32 -19.13 26.20
CA ILE A 755 -39.41 -19.95 26.73
C ILE A 755 -40.72 -19.18 26.65
N ARG A 756 -41.82 -19.91 26.47
CA ARG A 756 -43.18 -19.41 26.66
C ARG A 756 -44.04 -20.42 27.43
N ASP A 757 -44.44 -20.07 28.65
CA ASP A 757 -45.33 -20.88 29.51
C ASP A 757 -46.78 -20.83 28.99
N ASP A 758 -47.08 -21.71 28.04
CA ASP A 758 -48.38 -21.74 27.36
C ASP A 758 -49.51 -22.30 28.24
N ASN A 759 -49.16 -23.08 29.26
CA ASN A 759 -50.12 -23.73 30.14
C ASN A 759 -50.34 -22.98 31.48
N GLY A 760 -49.49 -22.00 31.79
CA GLY A 760 -49.56 -21.09 32.93
C GLY A 760 -49.27 -21.75 34.28
N ASN A 761 -48.52 -22.85 34.30
CA ASN A 761 -48.25 -23.62 35.52
C ASN A 761 -46.99 -23.16 36.27
N GLY A 762 -46.19 -22.26 35.68
CA GLY A 762 -44.97 -21.70 36.26
C GLY A 762 -43.79 -22.68 36.33
N GLN A 763 -43.85 -23.79 35.58
CA GLN A 763 -42.76 -24.74 35.36
C GLN A 763 -42.30 -24.62 33.91
N ILE A 764 -41.06 -25.06 33.64
CA ILE A 764 -40.51 -25.08 32.29
C ILE A 764 -40.61 -26.51 31.77
N GLU A 765 -41.43 -26.73 30.75
CA GLU A 765 -41.49 -28.02 30.05
C GLU A 765 -40.74 -28.00 28.70
N PRO A 766 -40.25 -29.16 28.20
CA PRO A 766 -39.51 -29.22 26.94
C PRO A 766 -40.25 -28.67 25.73
N GLU A 767 -41.59 -28.76 25.71
CA GLU A 767 -42.45 -28.23 24.66
C GLU A 767 -42.61 -26.69 24.69
N GLU A 768 -42.19 -26.04 25.77
CA GLU A 768 -42.31 -24.59 25.98
C GLU A 768 -41.03 -23.84 25.60
N ILE A 769 -39.94 -24.56 25.33
CA ILE A 769 -38.69 -24.00 24.82
C ILE A 769 -38.86 -23.73 23.32
N LEU A 770 -38.89 -22.46 22.95
CA LEU A 770 -39.08 -22.02 21.57
C LEU A 770 -37.77 -22.04 20.77
N ALA A 771 -36.66 -21.70 21.43
CA ALA A 771 -35.31 -21.76 20.88
C ALA A 771 -34.28 -21.87 22.02
N LEU A 772 -33.10 -22.38 21.67
CA LEU A 772 -31.96 -22.49 22.57
C LEU A 772 -30.65 -22.28 21.79
N SER A 773 -29.64 -21.79 22.49
CA SER A 773 -28.25 -21.68 22.06
C SER A 773 -27.38 -22.24 23.20
N VAL A 774 -26.39 -23.06 22.84
CA VAL A 774 -25.60 -23.92 23.76
C VAL A 774 -24.13 -24.01 23.30
N GLU A 775 -23.58 -22.88 22.89
CA GLU A 775 -22.19 -22.81 22.45
C GLU A 775 -21.22 -23.12 23.60
N GLY A 776 -20.03 -23.61 23.26
CA GLY A 776 -19.04 -24.03 24.25
C GLY A 776 -18.20 -22.87 24.80
N GLY A 777 -17.86 -22.90 26.09
CA GLY A 777 -16.90 -21.96 26.70
C GLY A 777 -17.50 -20.58 26.95
N ALA A 778 -16.68 -19.52 26.91
CA ALA A 778 -17.14 -18.13 27.03
C ALA A 778 -17.58 -17.53 25.67
N THR A 779 -18.06 -18.40 24.76
CA THR A 779 -18.55 -18.02 23.44
C THR A 779 -19.93 -17.41 23.58
N ALA A 780 -20.20 -16.28 22.91
CA ALA A 780 -21.48 -15.60 23.06
C ALA A 780 -22.63 -16.40 22.42
N GLU A 781 -23.78 -16.44 23.10
CA GLU A 781 -25.00 -17.12 22.63
C GLU A 781 -25.90 -16.17 21.82
N GLU A 782 -26.58 -16.67 20.78
CA GLU A 782 -27.51 -15.89 19.96
C GLU A 782 -28.79 -16.68 19.65
N ILE A 783 -29.95 -16.02 19.79
CA ILE A 783 -31.25 -16.54 19.31
C ILE A 783 -31.95 -15.44 18.52
N SER A 784 -32.21 -15.69 17.23
CA SER A 784 -32.93 -14.77 16.34
C SER A 784 -34.17 -15.47 15.76
N LEU A 785 -35.37 -14.93 16.04
CA LEU A 785 -36.65 -15.55 15.68
C LEU A 785 -37.61 -14.53 15.03
N PRO A 786 -38.08 -14.79 13.80
CA PRO A 786 -39.08 -13.95 13.16
C PRO A 786 -40.51 -14.32 13.56
N GLY A 787 -41.39 -13.32 13.59
CA GLY A 787 -42.85 -13.49 13.60
C GLY A 787 -43.42 -14.09 14.88
N LEU A 788 -42.81 -13.81 16.03
CA LEU A 788 -43.36 -14.22 17.31
C LEU A 788 -44.70 -13.51 17.56
N PRO A 789 -45.75 -14.22 18.02
CA PRO A 789 -47.02 -13.58 18.37
C PRO A 789 -46.89 -12.68 19.61
N ALA A 790 -47.81 -11.73 19.78
CA ALA A 790 -47.91 -10.95 21.01
C ALA A 790 -48.13 -11.88 22.22
N GLY A 791 -47.41 -11.65 23.32
CA GLY A 791 -47.43 -12.55 24.47
C GLY A 791 -46.32 -12.27 25.48
N GLU A 792 -46.35 -13.00 26.59
CA GLU A 792 -45.30 -13.01 27.62
C GLU A 792 -44.29 -14.11 27.30
N TYR A 793 -43.02 -13.80 27.50
CA TYR A 793 -41.88 -14.65 27.16
C TYR A 793 -40.86 -14.60 28.29
N TYR A 794 -40.06 -15.65 28.38
CA TYR A 794 -39.02 -15.78 29.39
C TYR A 794 -37.68 -16.10 28.75
N VAL A 795 -36.62 -15.45 29.22
CA VAL A 795 -35.24 -15.80 28.89
C VAL A 795 -34.67 -16.55 30.06
N TRP A 796 -34.11 -17.74 29.80
CA TRP A 796 -33.45 -18.57 30.79
C TRP A 796 -31.97 -18.64 30.46
N VAL A 797 -31.16 -18.06 31.33
CA VAL A 797 -29.69 -18.16 31.31
C VAL A 797 -29.30 -19.24 32.31
N ALA A 798 -28.55 -20.25 31.87
CA ALA A 798 -28.21 -21.40 32.69
C ALA A 798 -26.71 -21.64 32.74
N GLN A 799 -26.15 -21.81 33.95
CA GLN A 799 -24.76 -22.23 34.10
C GLN A 799 -24.51 -23.56 33.38
N ALA A 800 -23.50 -23.60 32.51
CA ALA A 800 -23.02 -24.81 31.88
C ALA A 800 -21.73 -25.31 32.55
N VAL A 801 -20.67 -24.49 32.58
CA VAL A 801 -19.36 -24.83 33.18
C VAL A 801 -18.68 -23.58 33.77
N GLY A 802 -18.25 -23.67 35.03
CA GLY A 802 -17.54 -22.57 35.71
C GLY A 802 -18.49 -21.44 36.16
N ASN A 803 -18.04 -20.60 37.08
CA ASN A 803 -18.82 -19.43 37.49
C ASN A 803 -18.73 -18.37 36.39
N THR A 804 -19.87 -17.86 35.90
CA THR A 804 -19.85 -16.79 34.90
C THR A 804 -20.58 -15.57 35.37
N HIS A 805 -19.95 -14.40 35.19
CA HIS A 805 -20.70 -13.19 34.88
C HIS A 805 -21.26 -13.31 33.46
N TYR A 806 -22.36 -12.63 33.14
CA TYR A 806 -22.83 -12.47 31.77
C TYR A 806 -23.59 -11.15 31.60
N ASP A 807 -23.69 -10.70 30.36
CA ASP A 807 -24.54 -9.61 29.90
C ASP A 807 -25.59 -10.18 28.93
N LEU A 808 -26.85 -9.81 29.11
CA LEU A 808 -28.00 -10.24 28.34
C LEU A 808 -28.59 -9.05 27.61
N SER A 809 -28.76 -9.17 26.29
CA SER A 809 -29.50 -8.22 25.46
C SER A 809 -30.75 -8.86 24.87
N VAL A 810 -31.90 -8.21 25.03
CA VAL A 810 -33.21 -8.62 24.49
C VAL A 810 -33.70 -7.52 23.57
N ILE A 811 -33.76 -7.79 22.26
CA ILE A 811 -33.94 -6.77 21.23
C ILE A 811 -35.20 -7.06 20.42
N PRO A 812 -36.17 -6.12 20.36
CA PRO A 812 -37.30 -6.23 19.46
C PRO A 812 -36.85 -5.96 18.02
N GLY A 813 -37.29 -6.78 17.08
CA GLY A 813 -36.90 -6.71 15.67
C GLY A 813 -35.90 -7.77 15.26
N ASN A 814 -35.52 -7.76 13.98
CA ASN A 814 -34.62 -8.74 13.38
C ASN A 814 -33.25 -8.10 13.21
N PHE A 815 -32.47 -8.09 14.29
CA PHE A 815 -31.12 -7.55 14.34
C PHE A 815 -30.14 -8.70 14.55
N SER A 816 -29.12 -8.79 13.69
CA SER A 816 -28.04 -9.77 13.80
C SER A 816 -26.78 -9.10 14.32
N ARG A 817 -26.04 -9.76 15.21
CA ARG A 817 -24.73 -9.27 15.67
C ARG A 817 -23.73 -9.10 14.52
N ALA A 818 -23.91 -9.86 13.44
CA ALA A 818 -23.00 -9.86 12.31
C ALA A 818 -23.40 -8.79 11.29
N SER A 819 -24.65 -8.79 10.85
CA SER A 819 -25.13 -8.01 9.71
C SER A 819 -26.11 -6.88 10.06
N GLY A 820 -26.35 -6.63 11.35
CA GLY A 820 -27.35 -5.66 11.82
C GLY A 820 -28.73 -6.01 11.28
N TYR A 821 -29.39 -5.07 10.62
CA TYR A 821 -30.69 -5.28 9.97
C TYR A 821 -30.60 -6.04 8.63
N GLY A 822 -29.38 -6.32 8.14
CA GLY A 822 -29.16 -7.17 6.97
C GLY A 822 -28.96 -6.42 5.66
N LEU A 823 -29.15 -7.13 4.54
CA LEU A 823 -28.87 -6.60 3.20
C LEU A 823 -29.90 -5.53 2.80
N VAL A 824 -29.43 -4.35 2.41
CA VAL A 824 -30.30 -3.24 1.96
C VAL A 824 -31.18 -3.63 0.77
N ASN A 825 -32.46 -3.24 0.82
CA ASN A 825 -33.44 -3.45 -0.25
C ASN A 825 -34.05 -2.11 -0.72
N ALA A 826 -33.48 -1.53 -1.77
CA ALA A 826 -33.91 -0.23 -2.30
C ALA A 826 -35.37 -0.27 -2.81
N ALA A 827 -35.79 -1.38 -3.43
CA ALA A 827 -37.13 -1.52 -3.98
C ALA A 827 -38.23 -1.49 -2.90
N ALA A 828 -37.95 -2.05 -1.72
CA ALA A 828 -38.88 -2.03 -0.59
C ALA A 828 -38.87 -0.67 0.12
N ALA A 829 -37.68 -0.13 0.42
CA ALA A 829 -37.53 1.14 1.11
C ALA A 829 -38.16 2.31 0.34
N VAL A 830 -37.86 2.44 -0.97
CA VAL A 830 -38.43 3.53 -1.80
C VAL A 830 -39.93 3.34 -2.02
N ALA A 831 -40.43 2.10 -2.15
CA ALA A 831 -41.86 1.86 -2.24
C ALA A 831 -42.60 2.30 -0.98
N GLN A 832 -42.05 1.99 0.20
CA GLN A 832 -42.64 2.40 1.47
C GLN A 832 -42.60 3.93 1.66
N ALA A 833 -41.53 4.60 1.21
CA ALA A 833 -41.42 6.06 1.22
C ALA A 833 -42.59 6.78 0.52
N VAL A 834 -43.19 6.12 -0.48
CA VAL A 834 -44.36 6.60 -1.24
C VAL A 834 -45.67 5.87 -0.91
N GLY A 835 -45.70 5.11 0.20
CA GLY A 835 -46.89 4.43 0.71
C GLY A 835 -47.36 3.24 -0.14
N GLN A 836 -46.43 2.56 -0.80
CA GLN A 836 -46.68 1.39 -1.64
C GLN A 836 -46.03 0.13 -1.07
N SER A 837 -46.46 -1.04 -1.56
CA SER A 837 -45.74 -2.31 -1.35
C SER A 837 -44.51 -2.38 -2.23
N GLU A 838 -43.51 -3.19 -1.83
CA GLU A 838 -42.26 -3.42 -2.58
C GLU A 838 -42.48 -3.49 -4.10
N PHE A 839 -41.64 -2.76 -4.85
CA PHE A 839 -41.75 -2.71 -6.30
C PHE A 839 -41.47 -4.08 -6.94
N PRO A 840 -42.18 -4.44 -8.02
CA PRO A 840 -41.94 -5.71 -8.72
C PRO A 840 -40.50 -5.83 -9.22
N ALA A 841 -39.90 -7.01 -9.06
CA ALA A 841 -38.59 -7.30 -9.60
C ALA A 841 -38.54 -7.13 -11.12
N VAL A 842 -37.44 -6.58 -11.62
CA VAL A 842 -37.16 -6.41 -13.06
C VAL A 842 -36.05 -7.38 -13.50
N ALA A 843 -35.82 -7.46 -14.81
CA ALA A 843 -34.72 -8.27 -15.34
C ALA A 843 -33.37 -7.75 -14.80
N PRO A 844 -32.49 -8.63 -14.28
CA PRO A 844 -31.17 -8.22 -13.81
C PRO A 844 -30.34 -7.60 -14.92
N LEU A 845 -29.55 -6.58 -14.57
CA LEU A 845 -28.51 -6.04 -15.43
C LEU A 845 -27.45 -7.12 -15.69
N ALA A 846 -26.89 -7.13 -16.90
CA ALA A 846 -25.83 -8.06 -17.29
C ALA A 846 -24.45 -7.40 -17.14
N GLY A 847 -23.40 -8.19 -16.92
CA GLY A 847 -22.03 -7.65 -16.84
C GLY A 847 -21.57 -7.45 -15.41
N LYS A 848 -20.93 -6.30 -15.13
CA LYS A 848 -20.26 -6.01 -13.85
C LYS A 848 -21.20 -5.44 -12.77
N ASP A 849 -22.48 -5.27 -13.07
CA ASP A 849 -23.48 -4.57 -12.25
C ASP A 849 -24.20 -5.47 -11.22
N TRP A 850 -23.52 -6.49 -10.69
CA TRP A 850 -24.15 -7.43 -9.76
C TRP A 850 -24.65 -6.73 -8.48
N ALA A 851 -23.91 -5.72 -8.03
CA ALA A 851 -24.19 -4.98 -6.80
C ALA A 851 -25.54 -4.24 -6.88
N LEU A 852 -25.81 -3.58 -8.01
CA LEU A 852 -27.09 -2.92 -8.30
C LEU A 852 -28.27 -3.90 -8.30
N ASN A 853 -28.06 -5.10 -8.82
CA ASN A 853 -29.06 -6.17 -8.81
C ASN A 853 -29.33 -6.68 -7.40
N ALA A 854 -28.29 -6.83 -6.56
CA ALA A 854 -28.41 -7.32 -5.20
C ALA A 854 -29.28 -6.41 -4.32
N ILE A 855 -29.10 -5.08 -4.42
CA ILE A 855 -29.91 -4.09 -3.70
C ILE A 855 -31.23 -3.73 -4.41
N LYS A 856 -31.50 -4.34 -5.57
CA LYS A 856 -32.70 -4.15 -6.40
C LYS A 856 -32.90 -2.71 -6.94
N ALA A 857 -31.81 -1.96 -7.18
CA ALA A 857 -31.88 -0.61 -7.74
C ALA A 857 -32.63 -0.52 -9.10
N PRO A 858 -32.47 -1.48 -10.04
CA PRO A 858 -33.20 -1.43 -11.32
C PRO A 858 -34.73 -1.44 -11.19
N ALA A 859 -35.27 -2.04 -10.14
CA ALA A 859 -36.71 -2.02 -9.89
C ALA A 859 -37.18 -0.61 -9.51
N VAL A 860 -36.37 0.14 -8.77
CA VAL A 860 -36.62 1.54 -8.41
C VAL A 860 -36.56 2.44 -9.65
N TRP A 861 -35.53 2.29 -10.48
CA TRP A 861 -35.38 3.07 -11.73
C TRP A 861 -36.55 2.84 -12.69
N SER A 862 -37.12 1.63 -12.71
CA SER A 862 -38.30 1.33 -13.52
C SER A 862 -39.55 2.12 -13.13
N GLN A 863 -39.57 2.68 -11.91
CA GLN A 863 -40.61 3.58 -11.42
C GLN A 863 -40.30 5.05 -11.70
N GLY A 864 -39.12 5.36 -12.23
CA GLY A 864 -38.68 6.72 -12.58
C GLY A 864 -37.97 7.47 -11.46
N TYR A 865 -37.57 6.80 -10.38
CA TYR A 865 -36.74 7.40 -9.33
C TYR A 865 -35.26 7.09 -9.62
N THR A 866 -34.47 8.14 -9.85
CA THR A 866 -33.04 8.04 -10.20
C THR A 866 -32.14 8.87 -9.28
N GLY A 867 -32.69 9.52 -8.26
CA GLY A 867 -31.93 10.45 -7.40
C GLY A 867 -32.01 11.92 -7.84
N ASP A 868 -32.87 12.23 -8.82
CA ASP A 868 -32.97 13.58 -9.39
C ASP A 868 -33.23 14.64 -8.31
N GLY A 869 -32.40 15.68 -8.30
CA GLY A 869 -32.53 16.82 -7.37
C GLY A 869 -31.98 16.58 -5.97
N ILE A 870 -31.28 15.47 -5.74
CA ILE A 870 -30.63 15.15 -4.47
C ILE A 870 -29.12 15.40 -4.57
N VAL A 871 -28.54 16.03 -3.55
CA VAL A 871 -27.10 16.28 -3.43
C VAL A 871 -26.48 15.34 -2.39
N VAL A 872 -25.45 14.60 -2.80
CA VAL A 872 -24.68 13.69 -1.96
C VAL A 872 -23.26 14.23 -1.82
N ALA A 873 -22.87 14.65 -0.63
CA ALA A 873 -21.49 15.01 -0.33
C ALA A 873 -20.63 13.75 -0.11
N VAL A 874 -19.46 13.72 -0.75
CA VAL A 874 -18.45 12.68 -0.55
C VAL A 874 -17.27 13.32 0.17
N VAL A 875 -17.23 13.13 1.50
CA VAL A 875 -16.18 13.67 2.38
C VAL A 875 -15.06 12.64 2.48
N ASP A 876 -13.98 12.84 1.71
CA ASP A 876 -13.00 11.78 1.38
C ASP A 876 -11.65 12.36 0.87
N ASP A 877 -10.90 11.61 0.04
CA ASP A 877 -9.54 11.91 -0.46
C ASP A 877 -9.47 12.79 -1.74
N GLY A 878 -10.62 13.15 -2.32
CA GLY A 878 -10.74 14.01 -3.51
C GLY A 878 -11.34 13.33 -4.73
N THR A 879 -12.36 13.95 -5.33
CA THR A 879 -13.12 13.39 -6.47
C THR A 879 -12.66 14.02 -7.79
N ASP A 880 -12.33 13.20 -8.80
CA ASP A 880 -12.14 13.67 -10.18
C ASP A 880 -13.48 14.13 -10.78
N TYR A 881 -13.83 15.39 -10.57
CA TYR A 881 -15.04 16.00 -11.12
C TYR A 881 -15.02 16.13 -12.65
N SER A 882 -13.89 15.85 -13.31
CA SER A 882 -13.77 15.89 -14.77
C SER A 882 -13.93 14.52 -15.44
N HIS A 883 -14.11 13.46 -14.65
CA HIS A 883 -14.30 12.12 -15.16
C HIS A 883 -15.59 12.03 -16.02
N PRO A 884 -15.55 11.48 -17.24
CA PRO A 884 -16.66 11.52 -18.21
C PRO A 884 -17.90 10.73 -17.80
N ASP A 885 -17.79 9.94 -16.74
CA ASP A 885 -18.90 9.18 -16.14
C ASP A 885 -19.49 9.85 -14.89
N LEU A 886 -18.98 11.03 -14.54
CA LEU A 886 -19.38 11.83 -13.37
C LEU A 886 -19.61 13.30 -13.71
N ASP A 887 -19.00 13.85 -14.75
CA ASP A 887 -18.90 15.30 -15.01
C ASP A 887 -20.27 16.02 -15.06
N ASN A 888 -21.33 15.39 -15.57
CA ASN A 888 -22.66 15.99 -15.57
C ASN A 888 -23.39 15.81 -14.23
N ASN A 889 -22.89 14.94 -13.36
CA ASN A 889 -23.42 14.64 -12.03
C ASN A 889 -22.63 15.31 -10.90
N ILE A 890 -21.72 16.23 -11.19
CA ILE A 890 -21.08 17.06 -10.16
C ILE A 890 -22.02 18.22 -9.75
N TRP A 891 -22.10 18.46 -8.45
CA TRP A 891 -22.77 19.60 -7.83
C TRP A 891 -22.06 20.90 -8.21
N VAL A 892 -22.85 21.96 -8.39
CA VAL A 892 -22.33 23.28 -8.71
C VAL A 892 -22.89 24.25 -7.68
N ASN A 893 -22.01 24.99 -6.99
CA ASN A 893 -22.42 26.13 -6.18
C ASN A 893 -22.93 27.23 -7.12
N GLU A 894 -24.25 27.41 -7.20
CA GLU A 894 -24.87 28.41 -8.08
C GLU A 894 -24.70 29.85 -7.56
N ASP A 895 -24.31 30.01 -6.30
CA ASP A 895 -24.09 31.31 -5.67
C ASP A 895 -22.65 31.84 -5.87
N GLU A 896 -21.76 31.04 -6.48
CA GLU A 896 -20.39 31.41 -6.86
C GLU A 896 -20.26 31.83 -8.34
N ILE A 897 -19.40 32.82 -8.62
CA ILE A 897 -19.02 33.20 -9.99
C ILE A 897 -17.63 32.63 -10.30
N PRO A 898 -17.53 31.61 -11.18
CA PRO A 898 -16.29 30.88 -11.35
C PRO A 898 -15.06 31.72 -11.74
N GLY A 899 -14.03 31.66 -10.91
CA GLY A 899 -12.69 32.16 -11.19
C GLY A 899 -12.57 33.68 -11.05
N ASN A 900 -13.40 34.30 -10.21
CA ASN A 900 -13.34 35.73 -9.95
C ASN A 900 -12.43 36.09 -8.75
N GLY A 901 -12.00 35.08 -7.97
CA GLY A 901 -11.16 35.22 -6.77
C GLY A 901 -11.87 35.81 -5.57
N ILE A 902 -13.21 35.70 -5.50
CA ILE A 902 -14.08 36.27 -4.48
C ILE A 902 -14.99 35.15 -3.95
N ASP A 903 -15.14 35.07 -2.63
CA ASP A 903 -16.21 34.34 -1.95
C ASP A 903 -17.52 35.15 -2.14
N ASP A 904 -18.32 34.76 -3.15
CA ASP A 904 -19.49 35.51 -3.62
C ASP A 904 -20.72 35.26 -2.73
N ASP A 905 -20.83 34.05 -2.18
CA ASP A 905 -21.91 33.63 -1.30
C ASP A 905 -21.66 33.97 0.19
N GLY A 906 -20.42 34.31 0.54
CA GLY A 906 -19.98 34.68 1.88
C GLY A 906 -19.86 33.51 2.84
N ASN A 907 -19.70 32.28 2.33
CA ASN A 907 -19.62 31.06 3.11
C ASN A 907 -18.21 30.82 3.73
N GLY A 908 -17.21 31.62 3.33
CA GLY A 908 -15.84 31.57 3.81
C GLY A 908 -14.85 30.88 2.85
N PHE A 909 -15.32 30.40 1.70
CA PHE A 909 -14.57 29.60 0.74
C PHE A 909 -14.57 30.28 -0.64
N ILE A 910 -13.39 30.65 -1.13
CA ILE A 910 -13.28 31.46 -2.36
C ILE A 910 -13.43 30.54 -3.59
N ASP A 911 -14.37 30.86 -4.49
CA ASP A 911 -14.56 30.13 -5.75
C ASP A 911 -14.82 28.62 -5.56
N ASP A 912 -15.53 28.18 -4.51
CA ASP A 912 -15.86 26.78 -4.17
C ASP A 912 -16.94 26.14 -5.09
N VAL A 913 -16.87 26.48 -6.38
CA VAL A 913 -17.85 26.18 -7.44
C VAL A 913 -18.26 24.71 -7.52
N ARG A 914 -17.37 23.78 -7.18
CA ARG A 914 -17.61 22.33 -7.28
C ARG A 914 -17.40 21.59 -5.96
N GLY A 915 -17.29 22.30 -4.85
CA GLY A 915 -16.80 21.74 -3.60
C GLY A 915 -15.50 22.39 -3.14
N TRP A 916 -14.96 21.87 -2.05
CA TRP A 916 -13.82 22.46 -1.36
C TRP A 916 -12.77 21.42 -0.94
N ASP A 917 -11.51 21.85 -0.95
CA ASP A 917 -10.37 21.10 -0.44
C ASP A 917 -9.93 21.65 0.93
N PHE A 918 -10.29 20.94 2.01
CA PHE A 918 -9.86 21.24 3.36
C PHE A 918 -8.42 20.81 3.66
N TRP A 919 -7.82 19.99 2.81
CA TRP A 919 -6.45 19.53 2.96
C TRP A 919 -5.46 20.57 2.43
N ASP A 920 -5.65 21.02 1.19
CA ASP A 920 -4.79 22.02 0.55
C ASP A 920 -5.30 23.47 0.75
N GLU A 921 -6.47 23.63 1.39
CA GLU A 921 -7.16 24.91 1.65
C GLU A 921 -7.48 25.70 0.37
N ASP A 922 -7.93 25.01 -0.67
CA ASP A 922 -8.26 25.61 -1.97
C ASP A 922 -9.58 25.08 -2.58
N ASN A 923 -9.91 25.58 -3.77
CA ASN A 923 -11.14 25.29 -4.48
C ASN A 923 -11.03 24.17 -5.52
N ASP A 924 -9.98 23.35 -5.46
CA ASP A 924 -9.81 22.19 -6.35
C ASP A 924 -9.91 20.88 -5.56
N PRO A 925 -11.13 20.35 -5.32
CA PRO A 925 -11.34 19.13 -4.54
C PRO A 925 -10.93 17.83 -5.27
N ARG A 926 -10.01 17.91 -6.24
CA ARG A 926 -9.49 16.77 -7.01
C ARG A 926 -8.21 16.27 -6.38
N ASN A 927 -8.00 14.97 -6.50
CA ASN A 927 -6.72 14.35 -6.17
C ASN A 927 -6.33 13.38 -7.30
N PHE A 928 -5.21 13.69 -7.97
CA PHE A 928 -4.69 12.91 -9.10
C PHE A 928 -3.43 12.12 -8.74
N GLU A 929 -3.07 12.06 -7.46
CA GLU A 929 -1.92 11.27 -7.05
C GLU A 929 -2.15 9.78 -7.35
N GLU A 930 -1.09 9.07 -7.73
CA GLU A 930 -1.16 7.68 -8.19
C GLU A 930 -1.71 6.70 -7.14
N LEU A 931 -1.67 7.10 -5.86
CA LEU A 931 -2.23 6.37 -4.71
C LEU A 931 -3.60 6.90 -4.26
N ALA A 932 -4.14 7.93 -4.92
CA ALA A 932 -5.46 8.51 -4.65
C ALA A 932 -6.54 7.94 -5.59
N GLY A 933 -7.81 8.27 -5.31
CA GLY A 933 -8.93 7.95 -6.19
C GLY A 933 -10.08 7.21 -5.50
N HIS A 934 -9.99 7.04 -4.18
CA HIS A 934 -11.00 6.36 -3.38
C HIS A 934 -12.35 7.09 -3.43
N SER A 935 -12.33 8.41 -3.27
CA SER A 935 -13.50 9.28 -3.41
C SER A 935 -14.12 9.19 -4.80
N THR A 936 -13.32 9.10 -5.86
CA THR A 936 -13.83 8.96 -7.24
C THR A 936 -14.54 7.62 -7.44
N HIS A 937 -14.02 6.55 -6.83
CA HIS A 937 -14.65 5.23 -6.84
C HIS A 937 -15.99 5.23 -6.11
N VAL A 938 -16.02 5.82 -4.91
CA VAL A 938 -17.24 5.99 -4.10
C VAL A 938 -18.28 6.85 -4.84
N ALA A 939 -17.87 7.98 -5.42
CA ALA A 939 -18.73 8.87 -6.20
C ALA A 939 -19.35 8.15 -7.41
N GLY A 940 -18.56 7.34 -8.13
CA GLY A 940 -19.05 6.50 -9.24
C GLY A 940 -20.09 5.48 -8.79
N ALA A 941 -19.91 4.88 -7.61
CA ALA A 941 -20.85 3.90 -7.06
C ALA A 941 -22.18 4.56 -6.65
N ILE A 942 -22.12 5.81 -6.16
CA ILE A 942 -23.30 6.61 -5.81
C ILE A 942 -24.04 7.08 -7.08
N ALA A 943 -23.36 7.80 -7.97
CA ALA A 943 -24.01 8.59 -9.04
C ALA A 943 -23.31 8.52 -10.40
N GLY A 944 -22.58 7.44 -10.71
CA GLY A 944 -22.10 7.18 -12.07
C GLY A 944 -23.22 7.29 -13.10
N GLU A 945 -22.96 7.99 -14.20
CA GLU A 945 -23.97 8.34 -15.18
C GLU A 945 -24.55 7.11 -15.90
N ASN A 946 -25.85 7.13 -16.19
CA ASN A 946 -26.44 6.14 -17.10
C ASN A 946 -26.30 6.60 -18.57
N ASN A 947 -25.05 6.79 -19.01
CA ASN A 947 -24.72 7.32 -20.34
C ASN A 947 -24.18 6.24 -21.32
N GLY A 948 -24.01 5.00 -20.85
CA GLY A 948 -23.50 3.87 -21.63
C GLY A 948 -21.98 3.78 -21.72
N VAL A 949 -21.26 4.61 -20.96
CA VAL A 949 -19.83 4.52 -20.68
C VAL A 949 -19.67 3.94 -19.27
N GLY A 950 -18.53 3.33 -18.97
CA GLY A 950 -18.15 3.03 -17.59
C GLY A 950 -19.15 2.19 -16.78
N VAL A 951 -19.69 2.80 -15.73
CA VAL A 951 -20.58 2.21 -14.73
C VAL A 951 -21.87 3.03 -14.60
N THR A 952 -22.86 2.50 -13.90
CA THR A 952 -24.04 3.29 -13.49
C THR A 952 -24.13 3.24 -11.98
N GLY A 953 -24.17 4.40 -11.33
CA GLY A 953 -24.34 4.50 -9.88
C GLY A 953 -25.74 4.08 -9.43
N VAL A 954 -25.93 3.88 -8.14
CA VAL A 954 -27.24 3.54 -7.56
C VAL A 954 -28.28 4.63 -7.82
N ALA A 955 -27.87 5.90 -7.73
CA ALA A 955 -28.68 7.09 -7.97
C ALA A 955 -28.08 7.92 -9.13
N PRO A 956 -28.23 7.47 -10.39
CA PRO A 956 -27.55 8.07 -11.54
C PRO A 956 -28.05 9.49 -11.92
N GLY A 957 -29.07 10.01 -11.24
CA GLY A 957 -29.57 11.38 -11.36
C GLY A 957 -29.21 12.30 -10.19
N ALA A 958 -28.56 11.78 -9.14
CA ALA A 958 -28.09 12.58 -8.01
C ALA A 958 -26.87 13.43 -8.40
N LYS A 959 -26.58 14.46 -7.59
CA LYS A 959 -25.39 15.29 -7.71
C LYS A 959 -24.38 14.98 -6.62
N ILE A 960 -23.11 14.82 -6.99
CA ILE A 960 -21.99 14.62 -6.06
C ILE A 960 -21.41 15.98 -5.70
N MET A 961 -21.28 16.26 -4.40
CA MET A 961 -20.51 17.38 -3.86
C MET A 961 -19.17 16.83 -3.35
N PRO A 962 -18.07 16.95 -4.12
CA PRO A 962 -16.72 16.64 -3.66
C PRO A 962 -16.32 17.47 -2.44
N VAL A 963 -15.87 16.83 -1.37
CA VAL A 963 -15.30 17.51 -0.20
C VAL A 963 -14.03 16.77 0.19
N ARG A 964 -12.87 17.34 -0.13
CA ARG A 964 -11.58 16.70 0.19
C ARG A 964 -11.17 17.06 1.61
N THR A 965 -11.01 16.06 2.46
CA THR A 965 -10.60 16.22 3.87
C THR A 965 -9.45 15.31 4.27
N ILE A 966 -9.09 14.38 3.39
CA ILE A 966 -8.07 13.36 3.62
C ILE A 966 -6.93 13.59 2.63
N GLY A 967 -5.69 13.49 3.13
CA GLY A 967 -4.50 13.39 2.30
C GLY A 967 -4.36 11.98 1.69
N VAL A 968 -3.13 11.55 1.40
CA VAL A 968 -2.88 10.27 0.71
C VAL A 968 -3.04 9.05 1.62
N PHE A 969 -2.76 9.18 2.93
CA PHE A 969 -2.68 8.04 3.86
C PHE A 969 -3.64 8.13 5.06
N ARG A 970 -3.99 9.33 5.54
CA ARG A 970 -4.94 9.58 6.64
C ARG A 970 -5.48 11.00 6.57
N GLY A 971 -6.65 11.20 7.19
CA GLY A 971 -7.23 12.52 7.42
C GLY A 971 -6.86 13.03 8.81
N ALA A 972 -6.77 14.35 8.95
CA ALA A 972 -6.80 14.98 10.26
C ALA A 972 -8.26 15.20 10.66
N GLU A 973 -8.53 15.08 11.95
CA GLU A 973 -9.88 15.21 12.53
C GLU A 973 -10.50 16.59 12.25
N GLU A 974 -9.69 17.66 12.29
CA GLU A 974 -10.11 19.03 12.01
C GLU A 974 -10.69 19.22 10.59
N PRO A 975 -9.98 18.84 9.49
CA PRO A 975 -10.54 18.82 8.14
C PRO A 975 -11.82 18.00 7.99
N ILE A 976 -11.92 16.83 8.61
CA ILE A 976 -13.12 15.97 8.52
C ILE A 976 -14.32 16.68 9.15
N ILE A 977 -14.15 17.22 10.36
CA ILE A 977 -15.19 18.02 11.06
C ILE A 977 -15.61 19.22 10.21
N ALA A 978 -14.65 19.93 9.63
CA ALA A 978 -14.92 21.09 8.78
C ALA A 978 -15.67 20.69 7.50
N GLY A 979 -15.27 19.58 6.86
CA GLY A 979 -15.91 19.04 5.66
C GLY A 979 -17.35 18.58 5.91
N ILE A 980 -17.62 17.93 7.04
CA ILE A 980 -19.00 17.56 7.44
C ILE A 980 -19.88 18.81 7.59
N ARG A 981 -19.37 19.85 8.26
CA ARG A 981 -20.11 21.11 8.45
C ARG A 981 -20.32 21.84 7.13
N TYR A 982 -19.29 21.92 6.29
CA TYR A 982 -19.34 22.51 4.96
C TYR A 982 -20.40 21.83 4.09
N ALA A 983 -20.41 20.50 4.04
CA ALA A 983 -21.39 19.74 3.28
C ALA A 983 -22.82 20.06 3.74
N ALA A 984 -23.06 20.06 5.06
CA ALA A 984 -24.36 20.38 5.63
C ALA A 984 -24.78 21.84 5.37
N ASP A 985 -23.85 22.79 5.42
CA ASP A 985 -24.12 24.22 5.21
C ASP A 985 -24.36 24.56 3.73
N ASN A 986 -23.71 23.84 2.82
CA ASN A 986 -23.92 23.94 1.37
C ASN A 986 -25.07 23.08 0.84
N GLY A 987 -25.90 22.53 1.72
CA GLY A 987 -27.16 21.90 1.36
C GLY A 987 -27.04 20.48 0.84
N ALA A 988 -26.03 19.72 1.26
CA ALA A 988 -26.01 18.27 1.03
C ALA A 988 -27.20 17.61 1.73
N ASP A 989 -27.98 16.83 0.99
CA ASP A 989 -29.07 16.02 1.54
C ASP A 989 -28.53 14.75 2.21
N ILE A 990 -27.39 14.26 1.74
CA ILE A 990 -26.72 13.05 2.23
C ILE A 990 -25.23 13.33 2.34
N ILE A 991 -24.59 12.87 3.42
CA ILE A 991 -23.14 12.92 3.62
C ILE A 991 -22.62 11.49 3.71
N ASN A 992 -21.77 11.12 2.76
CA ASN A 992 -21.07 9.84 2.73
C ASN A 992 -19.71 9.97 3.43
N LEU A 993 -19.52 9.22 4.53
CA LEU A 993 -18.26 9.14 5.28
C LEU A 993 -17.65 7.74 5.10
N SER A 994 -16.83 7.58 4.06
CA SER A 994 -16.08 6.35 3.80
C SER A 994 -14.71 6.38 4.51
N LEU A 995 -14.73 6.67 5.81
CA LEU A 995 -13.56 6.85 6.67
C LEU A 995 -13.81 6.24 8.05
N GLY A 996 -12.75 6.01 8.84
CA GLY A 996 -12.91 5.53 10.21
C GLY A 996 -11.66 5.56 11.09
N GLY A 997 -11.90 5.53 12.40
CA GLY A 997 -10.92 5.53 13.49
C GLY A 997 -11.40 4.69 14.69
N SER A 998 -10.45 4.28 15.53
CA SER A 998 -10.72 3.33 16.62
C SER A 998 -11.38 3.94 17.86
N LEU A 999 -11.35 5.26 18.03
CA LEU A 999 -11.83 5.94 19.23
C LEU A 999 -12.93 6.95 18.87
N PRO A 1000 -13.95 7.11 19.73
CA PRO A 1000 -14.95 8.16 19.56
C PRO A 1000 -14.36 9.54 19.80
N SER A 1001 -14.87 10.52 19.06
CA SER A 1001 -14.54 11.93 19.19
C SER A 1001 -15.80 12.78 19.41
N GLU A 1002 -15.85 13.51 20.51
CA GLU A 1002 -16.96 14.42 20.82
C GLU A 1002 -17.11 15.55 19.76
N PRO A 1003 -16.03 16.20 19.28
CA PRO A 1003 -16.13 17.15 18.16
C PRO A 1003 -16.67 16.56 16.85
N GLU A 1004 -16.28 15.33 16.51
CA GLU A 1004 -16.78 14.62 15.32
C GLU A 1004 -18.27 14.28 15.46
N GLU A 1005 -18.67 13.74 16.61
CA GLU A 1005 -20.07 13.48 16.95
C GLU A 1005 -20.93 14.77 16.85
N GLU A 1006 -20.42 15.90 17.35
CA GLU A 1006 -21.12 17.18 17.26
C GLU A 1006 -21.29 17.66 15.81
N ALA A 1007 -20.31 17.41 14.93
CA ALA A 1007 -20.41 17.74 13.51
C ALA A 1007 -21.46 16.88 12.80
N ILE A 1008 -21.51 15.58 13.11
CA ILE A 1008 -22.51 14.64 12.59
C ILE A 1008 -23.91 15.04 13.06
N ARG A 1009 -24.07 15.28 14.37
CA ARG A 1009 -25.32 15.80 14.93
C ARG A 1009 -25.76 17.09 14.25
N TYR A 1010 -24.83 18.02 14.02
CA TYR A 1010 -25.11 19.27 13.31
C TYR A 1010 -25.64 19.03 11.89
N ALA A 1011 -25.03 18.10 11.14
CA ALA A 1011 -25.50 17.73 9.80
C ALA A 1011 -26.90 17.12 9.83
N VAL A 1012 -27.18 16.21 10.77
CA VAL A 1012 -28.51 15.61 10.97
C VAL A 1012 -29.55 16.68 11.35
N GLU A 1013 -29.21 17.62 12.23
CA GLU A 1013 -30.09 18.74 12.60
C GLU A 1013 -30.37 19.70 11.44
N LYS A 1014 -29.45 19.80 10.46
CA LYS A 1014 -29.66 20.52 9.19
C LYS A 1014 -30.50 19.73 8.17
N GLY A 1015 -30.79 18.47 8.44
CA GLY A 1015 -31.63 17.61 7.62
C GLY A 1015 -30.86 16.65 6.71
N ALA A 1016 -29.53 16.54 6.87
CA ALA A 1016 -28.72 15.61 6.09
C ALA A 1016 -28.78 14.19 6.68
N VAL A 1017 -28.84 13.18 5.82
CA VAL A 1017 -28.65 11.77 6.19
C VAL A 1017 -27.15 11.47 6.17
N VAL A 1018 -26.60 10.93 7.26
CA VAL A 1018 -25.17 10.59 7.33
C VAL A 1018 -25.00 9.08 7.19
N VAL A 1019 -24.14 8.63 6.27
CA VAL A 1019 -23.89 7.21 5.99
C VAL A 1019 -22.41 6.93 6.17
N MET A 1020 -22.06 5.92 6.97
CA MET A 1020 -20.72 5.74 7.53
C MET A 1020 -20.22 4.30 7.38
N ALA A 1021 -18.96 4.14 6.99
CA ALA A 1021 -18.33 2.84 6.81
C ALA A 1021 -18.06 2.13 8.15
N ALA A 1022 -18.47 0.87 8.28
CA ALA A 1022 -18.31 0.10 9.53
C ALA A 1022 -16.84 -0.17 9.91
N GLY A 1023 -15.91 -0.15 8.95
CA GLY A 1023 -14.51 -0.50 9.12
C GLY A 1023 -14.13 -1.86 8.53
N ASN A 1024 -12.84 -2.05 8.29
CA ASN A 1024 -12.29 -3.16 7.48
C ASN A 1024 -11.32 -4.09 8.26
N ASP A 1025 -11.37 -4.10 9.59
CA ASP A 1025 -10.45 -4.89 10.43
C ASP A 1025 -10.83 -6.38 10.48
N GLY A 1026 -12.10 -6.70 10.27
CA GLY A 1026 -12.56 -8.06 10.07
C GLY A 1026 -12.27 -9.00 11.23
N LEU A 1027 -11.82 -10.22 10.90
CA LEU A 1027 -11.54 -11.27 11.88
C LEU A 1027 -10.18 -11.07 12.57
N THR A 1028 -10.24 -10.71 13.85
CA THR A 1028 -9.07 -10.49 14.70
C THR A 1028 -8.86 -11.66 15.68
N ASN A 1029 -7.60 -11.91 16.06
CA ASN A 1029 -7.26 -13.00 16.97
C ASN A 1029 -7.45 -12.55 18.42
N PHE A 1030 -8.48 -13.07 19.08
CA PHE A 1030 -8.66 -12.95 20.53
C PHE A 1030 -8.38 -14.32 21.16
N ALA A 1031 -7.63 -14.41 22.25
CA ALA A 1031 -7.44 -15.72 22.89
C ALA A 1031 -8.74 -16.15 23.58
N GLY A 1032 -9.28 -17.24 23.03
CA GLY A 1032 -10.68 -17.65 23.17
C GLY A 1032 -11.35 -17.91 21.82
N GLY A 1033 -10.70 -17.56 20.70
CA GLY A 1033 -11.20 -17.82 19.35
C GLY A 1033 -11.05 -16.61 18.43
N LYS A 1034 -11.23 -16.83 17.14
CA LYS A 1034 -11.26 -15.74 16.16
C LYS A 1034 -12.54 -14.93 16.38
N ARG A 1035 -12.44 -13.63 16.69
CA ARG A 1035 -13.60 -12.73 16.84
C ARG A 1035 -13.55 -11.60 15.84
N PHE A 1036 -14.68 -11.28 15.24
CA PHE A 1036 -14.77 -10.16 14.34
C PHE A 1036 -14.75 -8.84 15.12
N SER A 1037 -14.09 -7.84 14.56
CA SER A 1037 -14.03 -6.48 15.09
C SER A 1037 -15.39 -5.79 15.08
N ASN A 1038 -15.63 -4.95 16.09
CA ASN A 1038 -16.80 -4.08 16.15
C ASN A 1038 -16.65 -2.89 15.19
N VAL A 1039 -17.76 -2.22 14.91
CA VAL A 1039 -17.80 -0.95 14.17
C VAL A 1039 -16.81 0.09 14.71
N LYS A 1040 -16.17 0.81 13.77
CA LYS A 1040 -15.29 1.96 14.05
C LYS A 1040 -16.09 3.26 14.14
N TYR A 1041 -15.47 4.32 14.63
CA TYR A 1041 -16.04 5.68 14.60
C TYR A 1041 -15.64 6.37 13.29
N PRO A 1042 -16.52 7.16 12.66
CA PRO A 1042 -17.78 7.66 13.19
C PRO A 1042 -18.96 6.68 13.12
N ALA A 1043 -18.85 5.53 12.45
CA ALA A 1043 -19.98 4.62 12.27
C ALA A 1043 -20.58 4.04 13.59
N GLY A 1044 -19.81 4.05 14.69
CA GLY A 1044 -20.30 3.74 16.04
C GLY A 1044 -21.34 4.74 16.58
N PHE A 1045 -21.41 5.95 16.02
CA PHE A 1045 -22.43 6.96 16.36
C PHE A 1045 -23.82 6.63 15.79
N ALA A 1046 -23.96 5.61 14.93
CA ALA A 1046 -25.23 5.13 14.41
C ALA A 1046 -26.20 4.56 15.49
N SER A 1047 -25.80 4.59 16.76
CA SER A 1047 -26.71 4.41 17.89
C SER A 1047 -27.67 5.59 18.09
N GLU A 1048 -27.30 6.78 17.59
CA GLU A 1048 -28.08 8.01 17.71
C GLU A 1048 -28.18 8.79 16.38
N PHE A 1049 -27.13 8.76 15.55
CA PHE A 1049 -27.05 9.54 14.32
C PHE A 1049 -26.49 8.73 13.13
N GLY A 1050 -27.23 8.68 12.03
CA GLY A 1050 -26.76 8.14 10.76
C GLY A 1050 -26.76 6.60 10.69
N ILE A 1051 -26.24 6.09 9.57
CA ILE A 1051 -26.30 4.67 9.20
C ILE A 1051 -24.89 4.09 9.12
N SER A 1052 -24.63 3.00 9.85
CA SER A 1052 -23.41 2.21 9.74
C SER A 1052 -23.53 1.14 8.65
N VAL A 1053 -22.50 0.96 7.83
CA VAL A 1053 -22.56 0.08 6.65
C VAL A 1053 -21.46 -0.96 6.62
N GLY A 1054 -21.87 -2.24 6.67
CA GLY A 1054 -21.03 -3.41 6.44
C GLY A 1054 -20.98 -3.86 4.98
N ALA A 1055 -19.98 -4.67 4.62
CA ALA A 1055 -19.74 -5.14 3.26
C ALA A 1055 -20.10 -6.63 3.07
N VAL A 1056 -20.80 -6.95 1.98
CA VAL A 1056 -21.03 -8.33 1.51
C VAL A 1056 -20.51 -8.56 0.08
N ASN A 1057 -20.27 -9.82 -0.24
CA ASN A 1057 -19.92 -10.28 -1.59
C ASN A 1057 -21.16 -10.67 -2.43
N SER A 1058 -20.91 -11.10 -3.66
CA SER A 1058 -21.95 -11.47 -4.64
C SER A 1058 -22.83 -12.67 -4.26
N LYS A 1059 -22.48 -13.42 -3.22
CA LYS A 1059 -23.28 -14.52 -2.66
C LYS A 1059 -24.11 -14.09 -1.44
N GLY A 1060 -23.98 -12.84 -1.00
CA GLY A 1060 -24.55 -12.37 0.26
C GLY A 1060 -23.73 -12.79 1.48
N GLU A 1061 -22.49 -13.24 1.29
CA GLU A 1061 -21.59 -13.54 2.41
C GLU A 1061 -20.94 -12.24 2.90
N LEU A 1062 -20.89 -12.02 4.22
CA LEU A 1062 -20.14 -10.88 4.78
C LEU A 1062 -18.66 -10.98 4.39
N GLY A 1063 -18.07 -9.86 3.98
CA GLY A 1063 -16.63 -9.78 3.73
C GLY A 1063 -15.85 -10.15 4.99
N GLU A 1064 -14.77 -10.91 4.84
CA GLU A 1064 -13.93 -11.31 5.99
C GLU A 1064 -13.32 -10.09 6.69
N PHE A 1065 -13.06 -9.02 5.93
CA PHE A 1065 -12.59 -7.72 6.42
C PHE A 1065 -13.70 -6.88 7.08
N SER A 1066 -14.99 -7.12 6.80
CA SER A 1066 -16.04 -6.20 7.28
C SER A 1066 -16.14 -6.28 8.81
N ASN A 1067 -16.12 -5.15 9.49
CA ASN A 1067 -16.49 -5.12 10.90
C ASN A 1067 -17.97 -5.49 11.06
N ARG A 1068 -18.35 -5.98 12.24
CA ARG A 1068 -19.68 -6.51 12.53
C ARG A 1068 -20.46 -5.52 13.41
N ALA A 1069 -21.80 -5.60 13.33
CA ALA A 1069 -22.71 -4.70 14.04
C ALA A 1069 -22.58 -4.77 15.57
N GLY A 1070 -22.15 -5.91 16.12
CA GLY A 1070 -22.02 -6.13 17.55
C GLY A 1070 -23.36 -6.40 18.23
N THR A 1071 -23.36 -6.45 19.56
CA THR A 1071 -24.56 -6.79 20.36
C THR A 1071 -25.41 -5.59 20.73
N THR A 1072 -24.87 -4.37 20.62
CA THR A 1072 -25.61 -3.13 20.83
C THR A 1072 -26.33 -2.75 19.53
N PRO A 1073 -27.66 -2.65 19.51
CA PRO A 1073 -28.39 -2.21 18.32
C PRO A 1073 -28.00 -0.80 17.95
N ILE A 1074 -27.54 -0.65 16.71
CA ILE A 1074 -27.29 0.60 16.01
C ILE A 1074 -27.92 0.49 14.63
N ASP A 1075 -28.11 1.60 13.93
CA ASP A 1075 -28.61 1.60 12.55
C ASP A 1075 -27.57 1.05 11.57
N TYR A 1076 -27.39 -0.27 11.63
CA TYR A 1076 -26.42 -1.01 10.84
C TYR A 1076 -27.12 -1.81 9.75
N VAL A 1077 -26.65 -1.66 8.51
CA VAL A 1077 -27.06 -2.48 7.37
C VAL A 1077 -25.85 -3.03 6.63
N ALA A 1078 -26.06 -4.10 5.87
CA ALA A 1078 -25.07 -4.63 4.95
C ALA A 1078 -25.39 -4.21 3.51
N ALA A 1079 -24.37 -3.91 2.72
CA ALA A 1079 -24.49 -3.64 1.30
C ALA A 1079 -23.33 -4.27 0.50
N PRO A 1080 -23.47 -4.47 -0.82
CA PRO A 1080 -22.37 -4.94 -1.66
C PRO A 1080 -21.10 -4.09 -1.48
N GLY A 1081 -20.00 -4.73 -1.09
CA GLY A 1081 -18.73 -4.06 -0.85
C GLY A 1081 -17.49 -4.87 -1.24
N VAL A 1082 -17.66 -6.02 -1.90
CA VAL A 1082 -16.55 -6.88 -2.39
C VAL A 1082 -16.64 -6.96 -3.92
N ASP A 1083 -15.52 -6.82 -4.63
CA ASP A 1083 -15.48 -6.79 -6.09
C ASP A 1083 -16.45 -5.74 -6.69
N ILE A 1084 -16.37 -4.50 -6.22
CA ILE A 1084 -17.19 -3.39 -6.70
C ILE A 1084 -16.46 -2.66 -7.81
N TYR A 1085 -17.01 -2.71 -9.02
CA TYR A 1085 -16.47 -2.01 -10.18
C TYR A 1085 -16.99 -0.57 -10.22
N SER A 1086 -16.10 0.43 -10.26
CA SER A 1086 -16.46 1.85 -10.32
C SER A 1086 -15.37 2.69 -11.00
N ALA A 1087 -15.65 3.99 -11.15
CA ALA A 1087 -14.77 5.00 -11.73
C ALA A 1087 -13.50 5.22 -10.90
N LEU A 1088 -12.42 5.63 -11.55
CA LEU A 1088 -11.15 6.07 -10.95
C LEU A 1088 -10.64 7.29 -11.73
N PRO A 1089 -9.72 8.08 -11.16
CA PRO A 1089 -9.21 9.28 -11.84
C PRO A 1089 -8.66 8.99 -13.24
N ILE A 1090 -8.66 10.02 -14.08
CA ILE A 1090 -8.04 9.99 -15.43
C ILE A 1090 -8.71 8.96 -16.35
N ASP A 1091 -10.04 8.95 -16.37
CA ASP A 1091 -10.89 8.13 -17.24
C ASP A 1091 -10.68 6.60 -17.09
N THR A 1092 -10.36 6.15 -15.87
CA THR A 1092 -10.10 4.73 -15.58
C THR A 1092 -11.18 4.11 -14.69
N TYR A 1093 -11.16 2.77 -14.55
CA TYR A 1093 -12.15 2.02 -13.77
C TYR A 1093 -11.51 0.76 -13.19
N SER A 1094 -11.83 0.40 -11.95
CA SER A 1094 -11.30 -0.83 -11.33
C SER A 1094 -12.27 -1.45 -10.32
N PHE A 1095 -11.98 -2.70 -9.93
CA PHE A 1095 -12.66 -3.44 -8.87
C PHE A 1095 -11.97 -3.19 -7.55
N TRP A 1096 -12.68 -2.59 -6.58
CA TRP A 1096 -12.20 -2.40 -5.21
C TRP A 1096 -13.13 -3.11 -4.22
N GLU A 1097 -12.62 -3.35 -3.01
CA GLU A 1097 -13.38 -3.90 -1.90
C GLU A 1097 -13.19 -3.07 -0.63
N GLY A 1098 -14.24 -3.01 0.19
CA GLY A 1098 -14.26 -2.25 1.42
C GLY A 1098 -15.67 -1.88 1.87
N THR A 1099 -15.83 -1.61 3.17
CA THR A 1099 -17.05 -1.00 3.71
C THR A 1099 -17.29 0.40 3.12
N SER A 1100 -16.25 1.07 2.63
CA SER A 1100 -16.34 2.32 1.85
C SER A 1100 -17.23 2.21 0.61
N MET A 1101 -17.03 1.16 -0.20
CA MET A 1101 -17.85 0.95 -1.40
C MET A 1101 -19.29 0.66 -1.02
N ALA A 1102 -19.50 -0.18 0.00
CA ALA A 1102 -20.83 -0.47 0.53
C ALA A 1102 -21.55 0.80 1.01
N THR A 1103 -20.83 1.70 1.69
CA THR A 1103 -21.32 3.00 2.17
C THR A 1103 -21.82 3.86 1.00
N GLY A 1104 -21.04 3.94 -0.09
CA GLY A 1104 -21.45 4.65 -1.30
C GLY A 1104 -22.76 4.10 -1.89
N LEU A 1105 -22.95 2.78 -1.92
CA LEU A 1105 -24.20 2.19 -2.40
C LEU A 1105 -25.40 2.56 -1.52
N VAL A 1106 -25.24 2.56 -0.20
CA VAL A 1106 -26.30 2.95 0.75
C VAL A 1106 -26.63 4.44 0.65
N SER A 1107 -25.61 5.29 0.48
CA SER A 1107 -25.79 6.73 0.17
C SER A 1107 -26.64 6.92 -1.10
N GLY A 1108 -26.40 6.12 -2.13
CA GLY A 1108 -27.26 6.13 -3.32
C GLY A 1108 -28.69 5.65 -3.06
N VAL A 1109 -28.91 4.65 -2.19
CA VAL A 1109 -30.27 4.23 -1.80
C VAL A 1109 -31.00 5.34 -1.04
N ALA A 1110 -30.32 6.03 -0.11
CA ALA A 1110 -30.87 7.19 0.57
C ALA A 1110 -31.29 8.29 -0.45
N ALA A 1111 -30.48 8.51 -1.50
CA ALA A 1111 -30.81 9.47 -2.55
C ALA A 1111 -32.05 9.04 -3.35
N LEU A 1112 -32.21 7.75 -3.64
CA LEU A 1112 -33.43 7.24 -4.28
C LEU A 1112 -34.67 7.46 -3.39
N ILE A 1113 -34.55 7.25 -2.07
CA ILE A 1113 -35.64 7.48 -1.10
C ILE A 1113 -36.05 8.95 -1.08
N LEU A 1114 -35.08 9.87 -0.93
CA LEU A 1114 -35.35 11.30 -0.87
C LEU A 1114 -35.87 11.85 -2.19
N SER A 1115 -35.39 11.34 -3.34
CA SER A 1115 -35.95 11.72 -4.65
C SER A 1115 -37.42 11.30 -4.81
N ALA A 1116 -37.84 10.22 -4.15
CA ALA A 1116 -39.22 9.77 -4.16
C ALA A 1116 -40.09 10.53 -3.14
N ASN A 1117 -39.53 10.94 -2.00
CA ASN A 1117 -40.21 11.75 -1.01
C ASN A 1117 -39.23 12.71 -0.28
N PRO A 1118 -39.10 13.96 -0.76
CA PRO A 1118 -38.12 14.91 -0.23
C PRO A 1118 -38.53 15.55 1.11
N ASN A 1119 -39.66 15.16 1.72
CA ASN A 1119 -40.11 15.71 3.01
C ASN A 1119 -39.77 14.79 4.20
N LEU A 1120 -39.05 13.70 3.96
CA LEU A 1120 -38.64 12.78 5.01
C LEU A 1120 -37.52 13.41 5.85
N THR A 1121 -37.57 13.21 7.16
CA THR A 1121 -36.46 13.58 8.05
C THR A 1121 -35.34 12.53 7.98
N PRO A 1122 -34.09 12.84 8.38
CA PRO A 1122 -33.01 11.86 8.39
C PRO A 1122 -33.38 10.54 9.09
N ALA A 1123 -33.91 10.62 10.31
CA ALA A 1123 -34.40 9.47 11.06
C ALA A 1123 -35.47 8.63 10.33
N GLN A 1124 -36.31 9.26 9.48
CA GLN A 1124 -37.30 8.52 8.70
C GLN A 1124 -36.66 7.79 7.52
N VAL A 1125 -35.57 8.32 6.96
CA VAL A 1125 -34.80 7.64 5.92
C VAL A 1125 -34.03 6.47 6.52
N GLU A 1126 -33.41 6.67 7.69
CA GLU A 1126 -32.78 5.62 8.50
C GLU A 1126 -33.77 4.47 8.77
N ASP A 1127 -34.95 4.78 9.34
CA ASP A 1127 -36.05 3.82 9.59
C ASP A 1127 -36.49 3.05 8.32
N LEU A 1128 -36.54 3.72 7.17
CA LEU A 1128 -36.93 3.10 5.91
C LEU A 1128 -35.86 2.15 5.39
N ILE A 1129 -34.57 2.45 5.59
CA ILE A 1129 -33.45 1.60 5.18
C ILE A 1129 -33.35 0.39 6.10
N THR A 1130 -33.32 0.59 7.42
CA THR A 1130 -33.18 -0.49 8.41
C THR A 1130 -34.44 -1.37 8.45
N GLY A 1131 -35.63 -0.78 8.43
CA GLY A 1131 -36.90 -1.49 8.50
C GLY A 1131 -37.25 -2.33 7.25
N ASN A 1132 -36.56 -2.14 6.13
CA ASN A 1132 -36.74 -2.92 4.89
C ASN A 1132 -35.54 -3.79 4.52
N ALA A 1133 -34.46 -3.74 5.29
CA ALA A 1133 -33.31 -4.60 5.07
C ALA A 1133 -33.68 -6.08 5.27
N ASN A 1134 -32.93 -6.97 4.62
CA ASN A 1134 -33.17 -8.41 4.65
C ASN A 1134 -32.03 -9.14 5.37
N PRO A 1135 -32.21 -9.50 6.66
CA PRO A 1135 -31.19 -10.20 7.44
C PRO A 1135 -30.98 -11.64 6.96
N PHE A 1136 -31.99 -12.26 6.33
CA PHE A 1136 -31.88 -13.62 5.80
C PHE A 1136 -31.15 -13.70 4.45
N ALA A 1137 -30.88 -12.56 3.82
CA ALA A 1137 -30.06 -12.49 2.60
C ALA A 1137 -28.56 -12.35 2.90
N VAL A 1138 -28.20 -12.25 4.18
CA VAL A 1138 -26.80 -12.19 4.61
C VAL A 1138 -26.44 -13.49 5.32
N THR A 1139 -25.33 -14.09 4.91
CA THR A 1139 -24.75 -15.24 5.59
C THR A 1139 -23.39 -14.84 6.15
N ASP A 1140 -23.14 -15.13 7.42
CA ASP A 1140 -21.79 -15.12 7.95
C ASP A 1140 -21.23 -16.53 7.81
N THR A 1141 -20.38 -16.75 6.80
CA THR A 1141 -19.69 -18.03 6.59
C THR A 1141 -18.47 -18.19 7.49
N GLY A 1142 -18.20 -17.22 8.37
CA GLY A 1142 -17.19 -17.29 9.42
C GLY A 1142 -17.51 -18.39 10.43
N ALA A 1143 -17.33 -19.64 10.02
CA ALA A 1143 -17.27 -20.81 10.89
C ALA A 1143 -15.95 -20.76 11.69
N TYR A 1144 -15.81 -19.79 12.59
CA TYR A 1144 -14.64 -19.67 13.47
C TYR A 1144 -14.94 -19.24 14.91
N ASP A 1145 -16.18 -19.41 15.40
CA ASP A 1145 -16.43 -19.77 16.81
C ASP A 1145 -16.06 -21.27 17.03
N LEU A 1146 -14.90 -21.69 16.52
CA LEU A 1146 -14.42 -23.07 16.63
C LEU A 1146 -13.65 -23.25 17.95
N PHE A 1147 -14.37 -23.55 19.02
CA PHE A 1147 -13.87 -24.48 20.04
C PHE A 1147 -14.22 -25.94 19.68
N ALA A 1148 -14.04 -26.32 18.42
CA ALA A 1148 -14.19 -27.71 18.01
C ALA A 1148 -12.83 -28.32 17.62
N SER A 1149 -12.06 -28.70 18.64
CA SER A 1149 -11.39 -30.01 18.70
C SER A 1149 -10.89 -30.33 20.10
#